data_AF-A0A962MDF4-F1
#
_entry.id   AF-A0A962MDF4-F1
#
_cell.length_a   1.000
_cell.length_b   1.000
_cell.length_c   1.000
_cell.angle_alpha   90.00
_cell.angle_beta   90.00
_cell.angle_gamma   90.00
#
_symmetry.space_group_name_H-M   'P 1'
#
loop_
_entity.id
_entity.type
_entity.pdbx_description
1 polymer ?
#
loop_
_entity_poly.entity_id
_entity_poly.type
_entity_poly.pdbx_seq_one_letter_code
_entity_poly.pdbx_strand_id
1 'polypeptide(L)'
;IEICLMWFSRLLAVSLLSVLGITACGGGSDNKNESPDDPPSTLPFGLTQRPQNLSCVAPLRPVQDVSVELERVFPALQFELPVSLQQAPNDVSRWFVLEQISGLIKQFENRVDTTRASVFLDLSDRVYNDDYESGLLGMAFHPAFPDKPYVYLSYTRQGAPLVSYISRFRSADGGLTLDASSEQVLLTLDQPSIVHQGGQLSFGPDGYLYIGFGDGGHAGFIGANASADPFGHGQNTETLFSSLLRIDVDNGQPYAIPADNPFVAGGGRPEIFAWGLRNPWRWSFDRATGRLWLGDVGEYNREEINLVERGGNYGWSIREGSSCFCYPPEQQQCPQQDLINPFFEYDHADGCAVIGGFVYRGESIAALQGQYVFGDFCSGEVWRLAGDASGQPVKHSLIQGGFLLSAFAEDQTGELYVLNWEEGAIFRLRAQQTTIENTFPQLLSATGCVDPTDPRQPAAGLIPYQVNAPFWSDGATKQRWLALPEATAIQIDSAGDWLFPPGAVLMKNFELAGELIETRLLVRHQDGGWGGYSYAWREDGSEADYVPGGSIRRWQGQDWIYPSSSQCLRCHTTASKVVLGPETAQLNGDLRYPDSGISANQLLTLDHIGLFAQPLSGRAEDYPALADPADSTASLAQRARAYLHSNCAQCHQPAGPTRLDMDLRYTTALADTGICDGLPQTSALGIENARIVAPGAPERSVLLSRINRRDLYRMPPVGSKQVDSAGVALLDAWITQLTDCQSF
;
A
#
# COMPACT_ATOMS: atom_id res chain seq x y z
N ILE A 1 4.76 13.23 -42.23
CA ILE A 1 5.94 12.46 -42.68
C ILE A 1 5.63 11.00 -42.34
N GLU A 2 4.78 10.38 -43.16
CA GLU A 2 5.12 9.37 -44.18
C GLU A 2 5.41 7.95 -43.62
N ILE A 3 4.35 7.13 -43.66
CA ILE A 3 4.24 5.73 -44.11
C ILE A 3 5.48 4.82 -44.01
N CYS A 4 5.36 3.66 -43.33
CA CYS A 4 5.86 2.39 -43.88
C CYS A 4 5.18 1.13 -43.28
N LEU A 5 4.84 0.19 -44.15
CA LEU A 5 4.04 -1.03 -43.93
C LEU A 5 4.77 -2.22 -44.60
N MET A 6 4.68 -3.40 -43.95
CA MET A 6 4.66 -4.79 -44.48
C MET A 6 5.93 -5.61 -44.83
N TRP A 7 5.69 -6.94 -44.65
CA TRP A 7 6.21 -8.18 -45.30
C TRP A 7 7.31 -8.96 -44.53
N PHE A 8 7.29 -10.31 -44.35
CA PHE A 8 6.85 -11.43 -45.20
C PHE A 8 6.48 -12.71 -44.39
N SER A 9 5.69 -13.60 -45.01
CA SER A 9 5.44 -15.02 -44.62
C SER A 9 5.90 -15.98 -45.73
N ARG A 10 6.20 -17.27 -45.42
CA ARG A 10 5.94 -18.53 -46.21
C ARG A 10 6.74 -19.75 -45.66
N LEU A 11 6.06 -20.82 -45.23
CA LEU A 11 5.83 -22.16 -45.87
C LEU A 11 6.93 -23.23 -45.68
N LEU A 12 6.57 -24.41 -45.11
CA LEU A 12 6.51 -25.72 -45.82
C LEU A 12 6.16 -26.90 -44.87
N ALA A 13 5.41 -27.87 -45.42
CA ALA A 13 4.95 -29.13 -44.81
C ALA A 13 5.47 -30.34 -45.62
N VAL A 14 5.80 -31.48 -44.98
CA VAL A 14 5.98 -32.84 -45.56
C VAL A 14 5.85 -33.87 -44.39
N SER A 15 4.82 -34.74 -44.32
CA SER A 15 4.72 -36.19 -44.74
C SER A 15 5.61 -37.17 -43.92
N LEU A 16 5.32 -38.45 -43.59
CA LEU A 16 4.21 -39.43 -43.67
C LEU A 16 4.67 -40.70 -42.86
N LEU A 17 3.72 -41.54 -42.40
CA LEU A 17 3.72 -43.00 -42.03
C LEU A 17 5.05 -43.80 -41.87
N SER A 18 5.22 -44.81 -40.99
CA SER A 18 4.61 -46.19 -40.99
C SER A 18 5.25 -47.03 -39.83
N VAL A 19 4.52 -47.84 -39.02
CA VAL A 19 4.31 -49.33 -39.09
C VAL A 19 5.06 -50.19 -38.04
N LEU A 20 4.27 -51.04 -37.34
CA LEU A 20 4.48 -52.35 -36.65
C LEU A 20 5.88 -52.74 -36.13
N GLY A 21 6.10 -53.26 -34.92
CA GLY A 21 5.37 -54.28 -34.14
C GLY A 21 6.20 -55.58 -34.12
N ILE A 22 6.56 -56.13 -32.94
CA ILE A 22 6.93 -57.54 -32.69
C ILE A 22 6.86 -57.82 -31.18
N THR A 23 6.09 -58.84 -30.83
CA THR A 23 6.04 -59.57 -29.56
C THR A 23 7.11 -60.67 -29.51
N ALA A 24 7.70 -60.93 -28.34
CA ALA A 24 8.31 -62.21 -28.03
C ALA A 24 8.09 -62.59 -26.56
N CYS A 25 7.47 -63.75 -26.36
CA CYS A 25 7.32 -64.45 -25.10
C CYS A 25 8.62 -65.18 -24.71
N GLY A 26 8.86 -65.34 -23.41
CA GLY A 26 9.84 -66.27 -22.86
C GLY A 26 9.55 -66.54 -21.39
N GLY A 27 8.94 -67.69 -21.10
CA GLY A 27 8.68 -68.18 -19.74
C GLY A 27 9.86 -68.98 -19.18
N GLY A 28 9.92 -69.08 -17.85
CA GLY A 28 10.83 -69.95 -17.11
C GLY A 28 10.52 -69.92 -15.61
N SER A 29 10.19 -71.08 -15.07
CA SER A 29 9.63 -71.35 -13.73
C SER A 29 10.68 -71.68 -12.65
N ASP A 30 10.31 -71.36 -11.40
CA ASP A 30 10.59 -72.04 -10.12
C ASP A 30 12.03 -72.27 -9.61
N ASN A 31 12.40 -71.63 -8.49
CA ASN A 31 12.29 -72.24 -7.15
C ASN A 31 12.86 -71.37 -5.99
N LYS A 32 12.31 -71.64 -4.81
CA LYS A 32 12.35 -70.94 -3.50
C LYS A 32 13.70 -70.99 -2.77
N ASN A 33 14.06 -69.92 -2.04
CA ASN A 33 14.09 -69.90 -0.56
C ASN A 33 14.48 -68.51 0.03
N GLU A 34 13.95 -68.26 1.22
CA GLU A 34 13.77 -67.04 2.01
C GLU A 34 15.02 -66.18 2.35
N SER A 35 14.82 -64.85 2.37
CA SER A 35 15.38 -63.91 3.36
C SER A 35 14.58 -62.58 3.34
N PRO A 36 14.46 -61.84 4.45
CA PRO A 36 13.36 -60.94 4.76
C PRO A 36 13.61 -59.53 4.23
N ASP A 37 12.68 -59.01 3.43
CA ASP A 37 12.48 -57.57 3.23
C ASP A 37 11.11 -57.42 2.57
N ASP A 38 10.07 -57.21 3.39
CA ASP A 38 8.86 -56.58 2.88
C ASP A 38 9.28 -55.18 2.39
N PRO A 39 9.07 -54.81 1.11
CA PRO A 39 9.30 -53.44 0.69
C PRO A 39 8.34 -52.52 1.44
N PRO A 40 8.78 -51.31 1.84
CA PRO A 40 7.93 -50.37 2.55
C PRO A 40 6.69 -50.06 1.70
N SER A 41 5.54 -50.08 2.35
CA SER A 41 4.21 -49.78 1.80
C SER A 41 4.27 -48.74 0.68
N THR A 42 3.84 -49.14 -0.52
CA THR A 42 3.58 -48.23 -1.65
C THR A 42 2.64 -47.12 -1.18
N LEU A 43 3.15 -45.90 -1.04
CA LEU A 43 2.38 -44.74 -0.58
C LEU A 43 1.20 -44.51 -1.53
N PRO A 44 -0.05 -44.78 -1.12
CA PRO A 44 -1.18 -44.52 -2.00
C PRO A 44 -1.44 -43.01 -1.95
N PHE A 45 -1.08 -42.29 -3.01
CA PHE A 45 -1.42 -40.87 -3.15
C PHE A 45 -2.94 -40.68 -3.00
N GLY A 46 -3.34 -39.56 -2.40
CA GLY A 46 -4.75 -39.30 -2.09
C GLY A 46 -5.65 -39.15 -3.34
N LEU A 47 -5.04 -38.74 -4.45
CA LEU A 47 -5.63 -38.63 -5.78
C LEU A 47 -4.72 -39.35 -6.78
N THR A 48 -5.31 -40.07 -7.75
CA THR A 48 -4.55 -40.81 -8.78
C THR A 48 -4.29 -40.00 -10.04
N GLN A 49 -5.06 -38.94 -10.27
CA GLN A 49 -4.92 -38.03 -11.40
C GLN A 49 -5.51 -36.68 -11.04
N ARG A 50 -5.06 -35.62 -11.72
CA ARG A 50 -5.61 -34.28 -11.55
C ARG A 50 -7.05 -34.22 -12.07
N PRO A 51 -8.02 -33.80 -11.26
CA PRO A 51 -9.37 -33.53 -11.73
C PRO A 51 -9.37 -32.44 -12.81
N GLN A 52 -10.18 -32.61 -13.86
CA GLN A 52 -10.32 -31.63 -14.93
C GLN A 52 -11.16 -30.44 -14.46
N ASN A 53 -10.64 -29.23 -14.62
CA ASN A 53 -11.34 -28.00 -14.25
C ASN A 53 -12.09 -27.43 -15.47
N LEU A 54 -13.33 -27.88 -15.66
CA LEU A 54 -14.16 -27.50 -16.80
C LEU A 54 -15.05 -26.26 -16.55
N SER A 55 -15.23 -25.85 -15.29
CA SER A 55 -16.24 -24.86 -14.92
C SER A 55 -15.74 -23.71 -14.05
N CYS A 56 -14.82 -23.96 -13.10
CA CYS A 56 -14.31 -22.93 -12.20
C CYS A 56 -13.16 -22.18 -12.86
N VAL A 57 -13.51 -21.34 -13.83
CA VAL A 57 -12.56 -20.51 -14.58
C VAL A 57 -12.63 -19.09 -14.03
N ALA A 58 -11.48 -18.45 -13.82
CA ALA A 58 -11.41 -17.05 -13.41
C ALA A 58 -12.22 -16.16 -14.36
N PRO A 59 -13.31 -15.52 -13.90
CA PRO A 59 -14.05 -14.55 -14.71
C PRO A 59 -13.17 -13.35 -15.05
N LEU A 60 -13.58 -12.56 -16.04
CA LEU A 60 -13.00 -11.22 -16.21
C LEU A 60 -13.16 -10.45 -14.91
N ARG A 61 -12.12 -9.72 -14.53
CA ARG A 61 -12.16 -8.88 -13.33
C ARG A 61 -13.26 -7.85 -13.52
N PRO A 62 -14.14 -7.62 -12.52
CA PRO A 62 -15.03 -6.48 -12.55
C PRO A 62 -14.15 -5.25 -12.61
N VAL A 63 -14.19 -4.55 -13.74
CA VAL A 63 -13.56 -3.25 -13.85
C VAL A 63 -14.45 -2.33 -13.01
N GLN A 64 -14.09 -2.14 -11.74
CA GLN A 64 -14.51 -0.94 -11.06
C GLN A 64 -13.72 0.18 -11.72
N ASP A 65 -14.25 0.70 -12.83
CA ASP A 65 -13.95 2.07 -13.19
C ASP A 65 -14.44 2.88 -12.00
N VAL A 66 -13.47 3.33 -11.19
CA VAL A 66 -13.74 4.28 -10.13
C VAL A 66 -14.11 5.57 -10.85
N SER A 67 -15.39 5.70 -11.17
CA SER A 67 -15.88 6.94 -11.71
C SER A 67 -15.98 7.92 -10.56
N VAL A 68 -15.16 8.95 -10.62
CA VAL A 68 -15.15 10.06 -9.67
C VAL A 68 -15.68 11.27 -10.42
N GLU A 69 -16.35 12.16 -9.73
CA GLU A 69 -16.71 13.49 -10.23
C GLU A 69 -16.19 14.56 -9.27
N LEU A 70 -16.00 15.76 -9.80
CA LEU A 70 -15.72 16.95 -9.01
C LEU A 70 -17.03 17.67 -8.67
N GLU A 71 -17.40 17.66 -7.40
CA GLU A 71 -18.53 18.41 -6.89
C GLU A 71 -18.04 19.79 -6.45
N ARG A 72 -18.50 20.87 -7.10
CA ARG A 72 -18.21 22.23 -6.64
C ARG A 72 -18.84 22.42 -5.26
N VAL A 73 -18.02 22.74 -4.27
CA VAL A 73 -18.44 23.03 -2.90
C VAL A 73 -18.27 24.53 -2.62
N PHE A 74 -19.05 25.06 -1.68
CA PHE A 74 -19.05 26.48 -1.33
C PHE A 74 -19.28 27.43 -2.54
N PRO A 75 -20.35 27.22 -3.35
CA PRO A 75 -20.52 27.91 -4.63
C PRO A 75 -20.68 29.44 -4.52
N ALA A 76 -20.99 29.96 -3.33
CA ALA A 76 -21.09 31.39 -3.07
C ALA A 76 -19.75 32.05 -2.70
N LEU A 77 -18.67 31.27 -2.56
CA LEU A 77 -17.33 31.75 -2.30
C LEU A 77 -16.47 31.68 -3.56
N GLN A 78 -15.53 32.62 -3.65
CA GLN A 78 -14.52 32.68 -4.70
C GLN A 78 -13.23 33.26 -4.09
N PHE A 79 -12.10 32.67 -4.43
CA PHE A 79 -10.78 33.02 -3.89
C PHE A 79 -9.82 33.45 -5.01
N GLU A 80 -8.87 34.31 -4.69
CA GLU A 80 -7.89 34.80 -5.66
C GLU A 80 -6.67 33.89 -5.70
N LEU A 81 -6.50 33.16 -6.81
CA LEU A 81 -5.37 32.25 -7.04
C LEU A 81 -5.07 31.36 -5.81
N PRO A 82 -6.03 30.53 -5.38
CA PRO A 82 -5.89 29.75 -4.16
C PRO A 82 -4.83 28.65 -4.36
N VAL A 83 -3.90 28.53 -3.41
CA VAL A 83 -2.78 27.56 -3.48
C VAL A 83 -2.69 26.62 -2.29
N SER A 84 -3.50 26.82 -1.25
CA SER A 84 -3.63 25.88 -0.14
C SER A 84 -5.01 25.98 0.50
N LEU A 85 -5.53 24.84 0.95
CA LEU A 85 -6.78 24.71 1.70
C LEU A 85 -6.53 23.74 2.86
N GLN A 86 -6.82 24.17 4.10
CA GLN A 86 -6.52 23.36 5.30
C GLN A 86 -7.61 23.49 6.36
N GLN A 87 -7.76 22.43 7.17
CA GLN A 87 -8.44 22.49 8.46
C GLN A 87 -7.39 22.55 9.57
N ALA A 88 -7.65 23.33 10.62
CA ALA A 88 -6.80 23.29 11.79
C ALA A 88 -6.92 21.92 12.50
N PRO A 89 -5.88 21.46 13.24
CA PRO A 89 -5.94 20.22 13.99
C PRO A 89 -7.17 20.17 14.91
N ASN A 90 -7.93 19.09 14.82
CA ASN A 90 -9.16 18.86 15.61
C ASN A 90 -10.29 19.89 15.41
N ASP A 91 -10.23 20.73 14.38
CA ASP A 91 -11.28 21.70 14.03
C ASP A 91 -11.88 21.37 12.67
N VAL A 92 -13.02 20.68 12.67
CA VAL A 92 -13.77 20.32 11.45
C VAL A 92 -14.76 21.40 11.01
N SER A 93 -14.90 22.46 11.81
CA SER A 93 -15.99 23.43 11.68
C SER A 93 -15.74 24.51 10.62
N ARG A 94 -14.49 24.66 10.18
CA ARG A 94 -14.07 25.72 9.27
C ARG A 94 -12.86 25.32 8.43
N TRP A 95 -12.69 26.04 7.34
CA TRP A 95 -11.58 25.92 6.40
C TRP A 95 -10.77 27.20 6.35
N PHE A 96 -9.50 27.07 5.99
CA PHE A 96 -8.56 28.18 5.77
C PHE A 96 -8.01 28.07 4.35
N VAL A 97 -8.06 29.14 3.57
CA VAL A 97 -7.57 29.23 2.19
C VAL A 97 -6.47 30.27 2.09
N LEU A 98 -5.36 29.88 1.46
CA LEU A 98 -4.26 30.77 1.10
C LEU A 98 -4.47 31.30 -0.32
N GLU A 99 -4.51 32.62 -0.46
CA GLU A 99 -4.52 33.32 -1.74
C GLU A 99 -3.11 33.78 -2.08
N GLN A 100 -2.56 33.30 -3.21
CA GLN A 100 -1.15 33.42 -3.54
C GLN A 100 -0.69 34.88 -3.63
N ILE A 101 -1.37 35.66 -4.46
CA ILE A 101 -0.92 37.00 -4.85
C ILE A 101 -1.45 38.12 -3.96
N SER A 102 -2.62 37.92 -3.34
CA SER A 102 -3.22 38.93 -2.46
C SER A 102 -2.53 38.97 -1.09
N GLY A 103 -1.77 37.93 -0.73
CA GLY A 103 -1.15 37.78 0.57
C GLY A 103 -2.16 37.56 1.70
N LEU A 104 -3.39 37.18 1.37
CA LEU A 104 -4.46 36.94 2.34
C LEU A 104 -4.58 35.47 2.69
N ILE A 105 -4.86 35.20 3.96
CA ILE A 105 -5.41 33.94 4.42
C ILE A 105 -6.86 34.21 4.83
N LYS A 106 -7.80 33.52 4.20
CA LYS A 106 -9.23 33.63 4.51
C LYS A 106 -9.71 32.38 5.25
N GLN A 107 -10.69 32.53 6.12
CA GLN A 107 -11.38 31.42 6.77
C GLN A 107 -12.89 31.49 6.54
N PHE A 108 -13.56 30.33 6.58
CA PHE A 108 -15.02 30.24 6.41
C PHE A 108 -15.58 28.97 7.05
N GLU A 109 -16.88 28.98 7.40
CA GLU A 109 -17.57 27.82 7.96
C GLU A 109 -17.57 26.64 6.98
N ASN A 110 -17.34 25.43 7.48
CA ASN A 110 -17.40 24.19 6.70
C ASN A 110 -18.86 23.76 6.46
N ARG A 111 -19.60 24.60 5.72
CA ARG A 111 -20.96 24.36 5.27
C ARG A 111 -21.14 24.81 3.83
N VAL A 112 -21.79 23.99 3.01
CA VAL A 112 -21.98 24.25 1.57
C VAL A 112 -22.76 25.55 1.31
N ASP A 113 -23.65 25.96 2.22
CA ASP A 113 -24.45 27.18 2.13
C ASP A 113 -23.74 28.44 2.67
N THR A 114 -22.45 28.34 3.01
CA THR A 114 -21.65 29.48 3.45
C THR A 114 -21.50 30.50 2.34
N THR A 115 -21.78 31.77 2.66
CA THR A 115 -21.76 32.89 1.71
C THR A 115 -20.70 33.95 2.03
N ARG A 116 -19.92 33.76 3.10
CA ARG A 116 -18.93 34.73 3.57
C ARG A 116 -17.67 34.02 4.03
N ALA A 117 -16.52 34.58 3.65
CA ALA A 117 -15.22 34.29 4.23
C ALA A 117 -14.70 35.55 4.96
N SER A 118 -14.04 35.36 6.09
CA SER A 118 -13.38 36.44 6.84
C SER A 118 -11.86 36.33 6.69
N VAL A 119 -11.17 37.46 6.82
CA VAL A 119 -9.69 37.47 6.81
C VAL A 119 -9.19 36.88 8.12
N PHE A 120 -8.36 35.84 8.02
CA PHE A 120 -7.63 35.22 9.12
C PHE A 120 -6.27 35.91 9.33
N LEU A 121 -5.59 36.26 8.25
CA LEU A 121 -4.35 37.05 8.23
C LEU A 121 -4.26 37.86 6.93
N ASP A 122 -3.71 39.07 7.03
CA ASP A 122 -3.40 39.95 5.90
C ASP A 122 -1.89 40.26 5.89
N LEU A 123 -1.20 39.83 4.83
CA LEU A 123 0.21 40.12 4.56
C LEU A 123 0.40 40.84 3.21
N SER A 124 -0.66 41.49 2.70
CA SER A 124 -0.65 42.20 1.41
C SER A 124 0.39 43.34 1.34
N ASP A 125 0.85 43.85 2.49
CA ASP A 125 1.89 44.88 2.58
C ASP A 125 3.33 44.34 2.38
N ARG A 126 3.52 43.01 2.38
CA ARG A 126 4.85 42.37 2.38
C ARG A 126 5.03 41.30 1.32
N VAL A 127 3.97 40.59 0.96
CA VAL A 127 4.03 39.50 -0.03
C VAL A 127 4.36 40.07 -1.40
N TYR A 128 5.35 39.50 -2.07
CA TYR A 128 5.70 39.86 -3.44
C TYR A 128 4.69 39.24 -4.41
N ASN A 129 4.17 40.05 -5.31
CA ASN A 129 3.32 39.60 -6.40
C ASN A 129 4.01 39.85 -7.75
N ASP A 130 4.25 38.78 -8.51
CA ASP A 130 4.71 38.78 -9.89
C ASP A 130 3.72 38.09 -10.86
N ASP A 131 2.54 37.74 -10.38
CA ASP A 131 1.51 36.95 -11.07
C ASP A 131 2.05 35.60 -11.63
N TYR A 132 3.11 35.03 -11.01
CA TYR A 132 3.75 33.79 -11.43
C TYR A 132 3.93 32.79 -10.28
N GLU A 133 5.15 32.41 -9.89
CA GLU A 133 5.42 31.43 -8.81
C GLU A 133 5.65 32.07 -7.44
N SER A 134 5.95 33.37 -7.39
CA SER A 134 6.10 34.09 -6.12
C SER A 134 4.76 34.28 -5.40
N GLY A 135 4.81 34.65 -4.12
CA GLY A 135 3.62 34.99 -3.35
C GLY A 135 3.60 34.35 -1.97
N LEU A 136 2.40 34.15 -1.45
CA LEU A 136 2.11 33.35 -0.26
C LEU A 136 1.91 31.88 -0.68
N LEU A 137 2.87 31.01 -0.34
CA LEU A 137 3.02 29.71 -0.99
C LEU A 137 2.66 28.51 -0.11
N GLY A 138 2.83 28.63 1.20
CA GLY A 138 2.59 27.51 2.12
C GLY A 138 2.17 27.94 3.51
N MET A 139 1.44 27.05 4.18
CA MET A 139 0.99 27.22 5.55
C MET A 139 1.03 25.89 6.29
N ALA A 140 1.31 25.92 7.59
CA ALA A 140 1.11 24.79 8.49
C ALA A 140 0.66 25.29 9.86
N PHE A 141 -0.40 24.69 10.41
CA PHE A 141 -0.73 24.86 11.82
C PHE A 141 0.26 24.09 12.69
N HIS A 142 0.60 24.62 13.87
CA HIS A 142 1.24 23.80 14.89
C HIS A 142 0.34 22.58 15.19
N PRO A 143 0.86 21.34 15.36
CA PRO A 143 0.05 20.15 15.67
C PRO A 143 -0.81 20.22 16.94
N ALA A 144 -0.55 21.22 17.80
CA ALA A 144 -1.23 21.47 19.07
C ALA A 144 -2.00 22.79 19.04
N PHE A 145 -2.26 23.36 17.86
CA PHE A 145 -3.10 24.52 17.70
C PHE A 145 -4.55 24.17 18.13
N PRO A 146 -5.27 25.06 18.84
CA PRO A 146 -4.87 26.43 19.22
C PRO A 146 -4.10 26.56 20.54
N ASP A 147 -3.89 25.49 21.30
CA ASP A 147 -3.18 25.53 22.60
C ASP A 147 -1.74 26.03 22.47
N LYS A 148 -1.06 25.61 21.39
CA LYS A 148 0.10 26.31 20.84
C LYS A 148 -0.39 27.19 19.69
N PRO A 149 -0.59 28.50 19.92
CA PRO A 149 -1.33 29.36 19.00
C PRO A 149 -0.46 29.84 17.84
N TYR A 150 0.28 28.94 17.19
CA TYR A 150 1.25 29.25 16.17
C TYR A 150 0.84 28.67 14.82
N VAL A 151 1.00 29.49 13.78
CA VAL A 151 0.87 29.12 12.36
C VAL A 151 2.14 29.52 11.65
N TYR A 152 2.64 28.66 10.79
CA TYR A 152 3.88 28.81 10.05
C TYR A 152 3.55 29.06 8.59
N LEU A 153 4.19 30.06 7.99
CA LEU A 153 3.95 30.49 6.61
C LEU A 153 5.24 30.51 5.81
N SER A 154 5.12 30.14 4.54
CA SER A 154 6.17 30.30 3.51
C SER A 154 5.67 31.28 2.47
N TYR A 155 6.45 32.34 2.23
CA TYR A 155 6.11 33.37 1.26
C TYR A 155 7.33 34.15 0.80
N THR A 156 7.24 34.85 -0.32
CA THR A 156 8.32 35.70 -0.82
C THR A 156 8.06 37.18 -0.56
N ARG A 157 9.14 37.95 -0.34
CA ARG A 157 9.09 39.42 -0.24
C ARG A 157 9.97 40.06 -1.28
N GLN A 158 9.55 41.23 -1.75
CA GLN A 158 10.30 41.98 -2.75
C GLN A 158 11.67 42.40 -2.20
N GLY A 159 12.70 42.21 -3.01
CA GLY A 159 14.08 42.58 -2.69
C GLY A 159 14.97 42.49 -3.93
N ALA A 160 16.25 42.84 -3.77
CA ALA A 160 17.30 42.60 -4.76
C ALA A 160 18.48 41.92 -4.05
N PRO A 161 18.47 40.58 -3.88
CA PRO A 161 17.58 39.59 -4.52
C PRO A 161 16.18 39.46 -3.89
N LEU A 162 15.26 38.76 -4.57
CA LEU A 162 14.00 38.27 -3.98
C LEU A 162 14.32 37.37 -2.78
N VAL A 163 13.48 37.32 -1.75
CA VAL A 163 13.77 36.50 -0.55
C VAL A 163 12.55 35.68 -0.14
N SER A 164 12.74 34.37 0.04
CA SER A 164 11.77 33.48 0.69
C SER A 164 11.86 33.60 2.20
N TYR A 165 10.71 33.65 2.87
CA TYR A 165 10.56 33.73 4.31
C TYR A 165 9.78 32.53 4.82
N ILE A 166 10.36 31.81 5.78
CA ILE A 166 9.65 30.87 6.64
C ILE A 166 9.45 31.57 7.98
N SER A 167 8.19 31.88 8.32
CA SER A 167 7.86 32.71 9.48
C SER A 167 6.76 32.09 10.31
N ARG A 168 6.79 32.36 11.62
CA ARG A 168 5.78 31.98 12.60
C ARG A 168 4.94 33.20 12.96
N PHE A 169 3.62 33.04 12.98
CA PHE A 169 2.65 34.02 13.44
C PHE A 169 1.84 33.47 14.60
N ARG A 170 1.39 34.36 15.49
CA ARG A 170 0.67 34.00 16.70
C ARG A 170 -0.81 34.42 16.61
N SER A 171 -1.69 33.54 17.07
CA SER A 171 -3.08 33.91 17.38
C SER A 171 -3.22 34.36 18.84
N ALA A 172 -3.96 35.44 19.09
CA ALA A 172 -4.22 35.96 20.44
C ALA A 172 -5.68 35.75 20.90
N ASP A 173 -6.55 35.24 20.02
CA ASP A 173 -8.00 35.21 20.18
C ASP A 173 -8.58 33.80 20.05
N GLY A 174 -7.79 32.78 20.43
CA GLY A 174 -8.22 31.38 20.39
C GLY A 174 -8.26 30.80 18.97
N GLY A 175 -7.50 31.37 18.04
CA GLY A 175 -7.40 30.92 16.67
C GLY A 175 -8.44 31.53 15.74
N LEU A 176 -9.06 32.65 16.09
CA LEU A 176 -9.98 33.37 15.21
C LEU A 176 -9.23 34.24 14.20
N THR A 177 -8.10 34.84 14.58
CA THR A 177 -7.20 35.61 13.69
C THR A 177 -5.73 35.40 14.07
N LEU A 178 -4.84 35.75 13.15
CA LEU A 178 -3.40 35.89 13.40
C LEU A 178 -3.01 37.37 13.45
N ASP A 179 -2.08 37.70 14.35
CA ASP A 179 -1.51 39.03 14.46
C ASP A 179 -0.33 39.18 13.50
N ALA A 180 -0.47 39.97 12.43
CA ALA A 180 0.59 40.24 11.46
C ALA A 180 1.85 40.89 12.09
N SER A 181 1.70 41.59 13.23
CA SER A 181 2.81 42.18 13.96
C SER A 181 3.56 41.18 14.86
N SER A 182 2.98 40.00 15.10
CA SER A 182 3.59 38.92 15.91
C SER A 182 4.60 38.07 15.14
N GLU A 183 4.92 38.45 13.91
CA GLU A 183 5.82 37.71 13.05
C GLU A 183 7.18 37.43 13.73
N GLN A 184 7.57 36.16 13.72
CA GLN A 184 8.93 35.74 13.97
C GLN A 184 9.47 35.01 12.74
N VAL A 185 10.46 35.61 12.10
CA VAL A 185 11.20 34.97 11.00
C VAL A 185 12.02 33.82 11.56
N LEU A 186 11.82 32.63 11.00
CA LEU A 186 12.58 31.43 11.36
C LEU A 186 13.77 31.25 10.43
N LEU A 187 13.52 31.31 9.13
CA LEU A 187 14.50 31.04 8.08
C LEU A 187 14.23 31.94 6.88
N THR A 188 15.30 32.43 6.26
CA THR A 188 15.24 33.17 4.99
C THR A 188 16.16 32.55 3.95
N LEU A 189 15.76 32.63 2.68
CA LEU A 189 16.57 32.17 1.56
C LEU A 189 16.53 33.20 0.42
N ASP A 190 17.70 33.71 0.04
CA ASP A 190 17.84 34.67 -1.06
C ASP A 190 17.63 33.94 -2.39
N GLN A 191 16.51 34.22 -3.07
CA GLN A 191 16.10 33.57 -4.31
C GLN A 191 16.84 34.18 -5.51
N PRO A 192 17.49 33.37 -6.36
CA PRO A 192 18.22 33.88 -7.51
C PRO A 192 17.29 34.27 -8.67
N SER A 193 16.03 33.79 -8.66
CA SER A 193 15.01 34.11 -9.65
C SER A 193 13.60 34.10 -9.06
N ILE A 194 12.59 34.36 -9.90
CA ILE A 194 11.16 34.35 -9.54
C ILE A 194 10.48 32.99 -9.78
N VAL A 195 11.24 31.92 -10.08
CA VAL A 195 10.72 30.57 -10.31
C VAL A 195 11.40 29.53 -9.40
N HIS A 196 10.71 28.41 -9.18
CA HIS A 196 11.13 27.26 -8.38
C HIS A 196 11.35 27.57 -6.90
N GLN A 197 10.45 28.34 -6.28
CA GLN A 197 10.51 28.60 -4.84
C GLN A 197 10.08 27.37 -4.00
N GLY A 198 9.26 26.47 -4.57
CA GLY A 198 8.56 25.43 -3.82
C GLY A 198 7.60 26.05 -2.80
N GLY A 199 7.87 25.81 -1.51
CA GLY A 199 7.25 26.58 -0.43
C GLY A 199 6.15 25.87 0.35
N GLN A 200 5.81 24.61 0.05
CA GLN A 200 4.92 23.87 0.95
C GLN A 200 5.56 23.67 2.34
N LEU A 201 4.72 23.80 3.36
CA LEU A 201 4.99 23.51 4.76
C LEU A 201 4.07 22.40 5.25
N SER A 202 4.58 21.52 6.10
CA SER A 202 3.75 20.58 6.85
C SER A 202 4.50 20.06 8.07
N PHE A 203 3.76 19.65 9.10
CA PHE A 203 4.35 18.92 10.21
C PHE A 203 4.36 17.42 9.91
N GLY A 204 5.52 16.80 10.13
CA GLY A 204 5.65 15.36 10.04
C GLY A 204 4.96 14.64 11.20
N PRO A 205 4.74 13.31 11.08
CA PRO A 205 4.21 12.49 12.18
C PRO A 205 5.15 12.44 13.39
N ASP A 206 6.39 12.88 13.22
CA ASP A 206 7.42 13.02 14.25
C ASP A 206 7.38 14.37 14.99
N GLY A 207 6.49 15.29 14.58
CA GLY A 207 6.29 16.58 15.22
C GLY A 207 7.22 17.70 14.76
N TYR A 208 8.08 17.47 13.76
CA TYR A 208 8.94 18.50 13.20
C TYR A 208 8.31 19.21 12.01
N LEU A 209 8.75 20.45 11.75
CA LEU A 209 8.31 21.22 10.59
C LEU A 209 9.18 20.88 9.38
N TYR A 210 8.53 20.47 8.29
CA TYR A 210 9.16 20.19 7.00
C TYR A 210 8.92 21.35 6.03
N ILE A 211 9.94 21.69 5.24
CA ILE A 211 9.96 22.85 4.34
C ILE A 211 10.54 22.41 2.99
N GLY A 212 9.83 22.63 1.89
CA GLY A 212 10.36 22.35 0.54
C GLY A 212 10.89 23.60 -0.15
N PHE A 213 12.10 23.51 -0.71
CA PHE A 213 12.67 24.51 -1.60
C PHE A 213 13.09 23.88 -2.93
N GLY A 214 12.76 24.54 -4.04
CA GLY A 214 13.29 24.19 -5.36
C GLY A 214 14.73 24.64 -5.57
N ASP A 215 15.24 24.48 -6.77
CA ASP A 215 16.59 24.88 -7.17
C ASP A 215 16.73 26.40 -7.39
N GLY A 216 15.62 27.13 -7.35
CA GLY A 216 15.55 28.58 -7.59
C GLY A 216 15.53 28.99 -9.06
N GLY A 217 15.62 28.02 -9.99
CA GLY A 217 15.38 28.09 -11.43
C GLY A 217 15.89 29.31 -12.19
N HIS A 218 15.40 29.53 -13.42
CA HIS A 218 15.72 30.74 -14.19
C HIS A 218 14.51 31.24 -14.97
N ALA A 219 14.19 32.53 -14.81
CA ALA A 219 13.13 33.17 -15.58
C ALA A 219 13.60 33.50 -17.01
N GLY A 220 13.18 32.70 -17.99
CA GLY A 220 13.38 32.97 -19.43
C GLY A 220 13.99 31.80 -20.22
N PHE A 221 13.85 31.84 -21.55
CA PHE A 221 14.42 30.81 -22.44
C PHE A 221 15.94 31.02 -22.56
N ILE A 222 16.70 30.34 -21.73
CA ILE A 222 18.15 30.22 -21.89
C ILE A 222 18.39 29.19 -22.99
N GLY A 223 18.54 29.67 -24.23
CA GLY A 223 18.61 28.80 -25.41
C GLY A 223 19.68 27.72 -25.28
N ALA A 224 19.30 26.45 -25.50
CA ALA A 224 20.07 25.21 -25.56
C ALA A 224 21.29 25.07 -24.61
N ASN A 225 22.29 25.96 -24.62
CA ASN A 225 23.58 25.82 -23.96
C ASN A 225 23.72 26.34 -22.51
N ALA A 226 22.64 26.63 -21.78
CA ALA A 226 22.72 26.91 -20.34
C ALA A 226 22.38 25.64 -19.55
N SER A 227 23.05 25.41 -18.41
CA SER A 227 22.69 24.30 -17.53
C SER A 227 21.26 24.50 -17.01
N ALA A 228 20.45 23.44 -17.02
CA ALA A 228 19.09 23.49 -16.46
C ALA A 228 19.08 23.71 -14.94
N ASP A 229 20.22 23.50 -14.29
CA ASP A 229 20.55 24.04 -12.96
C ASP A 229 21.66 25.09 -13.11
N PRO A 230 21.31 26.37 -13.39
CA PRO A 230 22.29 27.43 -13.65
C PRO A 230 23.08 27.84 -12.40
N PHE A 231 22.60 27.49 -11.21
CA PHE A 231 23.22 27.83 -9.94
C PHE A 231 23.94 26.65 -9.27
N GLY A 232 23.80 25.44 -9.83
CA GLY A 232 24.45 24.23 -9.32
C GLY A 232 23.92 23.82 -7.96
N HIS A 233 22.62 24.02 -7.71
CA HIS A 233 21.97 23.76 -6.44
C HIS A 233 21.55 22.29 -6.26
N GLY A 234 21.21 21.58 -7.33
CA GLY A 234 20.61 20.24 -7.29
C GLY A 234 21.36 19.25 -6.39
N GLN A 235 22.69 19.24 -6.49
CA GLN A 235 23.57 18.33 -5.75
C GLN A 235 24.39 19.03 -4.66
N ASN A 236 24.13 20.30 -4.40
CA ASN A 236 24.93 21.11 -3.48
C ASN A 236 24.29 21.17 -2.08
N THR A 237 24.68 20.22 -1.24
CA THR A 237 24.23 20.09 0.16
C THR A 237 24.71 21.23 1.06
N GLU A 238 25.61 22.12 0.60
CA GLU A 238 26.05 23.31 1.35
C GLU A 238 25.07 24.49 1.21
N THR A 239 23.97 24.32 0.46
CA THR A 239 22.86 25.27 0.33
C THR A 239 21.54 24.63 0.78
N LEU A 240 20.48 25.44 0.92
CA LEU A 240 19.14 24.94 1.26
C LEU A 240 18.24 24.72 0.03
N PHE A 241 18.76 24.98 -1.17
CA PHE A 241 18.01 24.77 -2.41
C PHE A 241 17.91 23.28 -2.74
N SER A 242 16.99 22.94 -3.66
CA SER A 242 16.78 21.57 -4.15
C SER A 242 16.59 20.55 -3.04
N SER A 243 15.89 20.94 -1.97
CA SER A 243 15.87 20.17 -0.74
C SER A 243 14.53 20.20 -0.03
N LEU A 244 14.31 19.13 0.73
CA LEU A 244 13.32 19.08 1.77
C LEU A 244 14.05 19.24 3.11
N LEU A 245 13.74 20.28 3.86
CA LEU A 245 14.28 20.56 5.18
C LEU A 245 13.40 19.96 6.28
N ARG A 246 13.99 19.75 7.46
CA ARG A 246 13.29 19.31 8.68
C ARG A 246 13.90 20.00 9.90
N ILE A 247 13.10 20.84 10.58
CA ILE A 247 13.55 21.66 11.72
C ILE A 247 12.66 21.48 12.96
N ASP A 248 13.24 21.69 14.14
CA ASP A 248 12.55 21.66 15.43
C ASP A 248 12.20 23.08 15.91
N VAL A 249 10.95 23.45 15.71
CA VAL A 249 10.43 24.78 16.08
C VAL A 249 10.04 24.90 17.57
N ASP A 250 10.11 23.80 18.33
CA ASP A 250 9.71 23.72 19.73
C ASP A 250 10.91 23.82 20.69
N ASN A 251 12.09 23.35 20.28
CA ASN A 251 13.25 23.22 21.17
C ASN A 251 14.45 24.12 20.81
N GLY A 252 14.23 25.24 20.12
CA GLY A 252 15.28 26.21 19.83
C GLY A 252 14.77 27.63 19.57
N GLN A 253 15.70 28.57 19.38
CA GLN A 253 15.39 29.97 19.03
C GLN A 253 16.35 30.43 17.91
N PRO A 254 15.88 30.63 16.66
CA PRO A 254 14.49 30.51 16.22
C PRO A 254 13.98 29.06 16.07
N TYR A 255 14.88 28.08 15.94
CA TYR A 255 14.59 26.64 15.90
C TYR A 255 15.84 25.85 16.32
N ALA A 256 15.70 24.55 16.52
CA ALA A 256 16.78 23.58 16.70
C ALA A 256 16.85 22.61 15.51
N ILE A 257 17.95 21.88 15.40
CA ILE A 257 18.15 20.83 14.40
C ILE A 257 17.80 19.48 15.05
N PRO A 258 16.90 18.67 14.44
CA PRO A 258 16.69 17.30 14.87
C PRO A 258 18.00 16.50 14.85
N ALA A 259 18.30 15.83 15.96
CA ALA A 259 19.60 15.16 16.15
C ALA A 259 19.88 14.00 15.18
N ASP A 260 18.85 13.53 14.48
CA ASP A 260 18.91 12.45 13.50
C ASP A 260 18.87 12.95 12.05
N ASN A 261 18.95 14.26 11.81
CA ASN A 261 19.10 14.79 10.45
C ASN A 261 20.44 14.33 9.81
N PRO A 262 20.45 14.01 8.50
CA PRO A 262 21.62 13.46 7.80
C PRO A 262 22.93 14.23 7.98
N PHE A 263 22.89 15.56 8.02
CA PHE A 263 24.08 16.41 8.02
C PHE A 263 24.38 17.07 9.37
N VAL A 264 23.80 16.58 10.48
CA VAL A 264 24.05 17.13 11.82
C VAL A 264 25.53 17.11 12.22
N ALA A 265 26.30 16.16 11.68
CA ALA A 265 27.73 16.00 11.94
C ALA A 265 28.64 16.70 10.89
N GLY A 266 28.07 17.42 9.93
CA GLY A 266 28.77 18.06 8.81
C GLY A 266 28.59 17.34 7.47
N GLY A 267 29.16 17.90 6.39
CA GLY A 267 29.00 17.42 5.01
C GLY A 267 27.79 18.00 4.24
N GLY A 268 27.13 19.00 4.83
CA GLY A 268 26.00 19.71 4.27
C GLY A 268 25.31 20.58 5.33
N ARG A 269 24.23 21.25 4.94
CA ARG A 269 23.39 22.04 5.84
C ARG A 269 22.62 21.11 6.79
N PRO A 270 22.71 21.33 8.11
CA PRO A 270 22.12 20.43 9.10
C PRO A 270 20.58 20.38 9.05
N GLU A 271 19.93 21.35 8.39
CA GLU A 271 18.49 21.42 8.17
C GLU A 271 17.99 20.40 7.12
N ILE A 272 18.84 19.95 6.19
CA ILE A 272 18.45 19.10 5.07
C ILE A 272 18.02 17.72 5.57
N PHE A 273 16.82 17.30 5.17
CA PHE A 273 16.30 15.95 5.34
C PHE A 273 16.50 15.10 4.09
N ALA A 274 16.31 15.67 2.90
CA ALA A 274 16.54 15.06 1.59
C ALA A 274 16.92 16.15 0.57
N TRP A 275 17.63 15.79 -0.51
CA TRP A 275 18.06 16.73 -1.55
C TRP A 275 18.00 16.13 -2.95
N GLY A 276 18.38 16.90 -3.97
CA GLY A 276 18.32 16.46 -5.36
C GLY A 276 16.91 16.56 -5.94
N LEU A 277 16.12 17.52 -5.47
CA LEU A 277 14.79 17.86 -5.98
C LEU A 277 14.86 19.10 -6.89
N ARG A 278 14.03 19.20 -7.92
CA ARG A 278 14.03 20.37 -8.82
C ARG A 278 13.10 21.48 -8.33
N ASN A 279 11.81 21.20 -8.25
CA ASN A 279 10.78 22.13 -7.80
C ASN A 279 9.66 21.36 -7.04
N PRO A 280 9.90 21.01 -5.76
CA PRO A 280 8.95 20.25 -4.94
C PRO A 280 7.74 21.12 -4.56
N TRP A 281 6.69 21.10 -5.38
CA TRP A 281 5.53 21.99 -5.24
C TRP A 281 4.56 21.57 -4.14
N ARG A 282 3.90 20.40 -4.27
CA ARG A 282 3.10 19.81 -3.18
C ARG A 282 3.49 18.38 -2.82
N TRP A 283 3.29 18.08 -1.54
CA TRP A 283 3.61 16.82 -0.93
C TRP A 283 2.72 16.57 0.29
N SER A 284 2.62 15.33 0.75
CA SER A 284 1.82 14.98 1.92
C SER A 284 2.39 13.78 2.65
N PHE A 285 2.13 13.73 3.96
CA PHE A 285 2.33 12.53 4.75
C PHE A 285 1.06 11.68 4.69
N ASP A 286 1.18 10.43 4.27
CA ASP A 286 0.07 9.48 4.38
C ASP A 286 -0.28 9.26 5.86
N ARG A 287 -1.46 9.70 6.29
CA ARG A 287 -1.91 9.60 7.70
C ARG A 287 -1.80 8.18 8.26
N ALA A 288 -1.99 7.15 7.43
CA ALA A 288 -1.98 5.75 7.88
C ALA A 288 -0.58 5.13 7.90
N THR A 289 0.37 5.55 7.06
CA THR A 289 1.73 4.96 7.03
C THR A 289 2.85 5.90 7.49
N GLY A 290 2.63 7.21 7.48
CA GLY A 290 3.64 8.23 7.75
C GLY A 290 4.63 8.44 6.60
N ARG A 291 4.44 7.77 5.45
CA ARG A 291 5.29 7.95 4.27
C ARG A 291 5.04 9.32 3.64
N LEU A 292 6.12 9.96 3.19
CA LEU A 292 6.08 11.26 2.54
C LEU A 292 6.02 11.05 1.02
N TRP A 293 4.90 11.46 0.42
CA TRP A 293 4.70 11.47 -1.02
C TRP A 293 4.90 12.89 -1.54
N LEU A 294 5.73 13.07 -2.56
CA LEU A 294 6.10 14.38 -3.07
C LEU A 294 5.97 14.43 -4.59
N GLY A 295 5.30 15.47 -5.10
CA GLY A 295 5.37 15.84 -6.52
C GLY A 295 6.56 16.77 -6.76
N ASP A 296 7.43 16.41 -7.69
CA ASP A 296 8.58 17.22 -8.10
C ASP A 296 8.46 17.57 -9.59
N VAL A 297 8.42 18.88 -9.89
CA VAL A 297 8.18 19.37 -11.26
C VAL A 297 9.45 19.29 -12.08
N GLY A 298 9.35 18.65 -13.26
CA GLY A 298 10.43 18.46 -14.22
C GLY A 298 10.84 19.69 -15.01
N GLU A 299 11.96 19.58 -15.75
CA GLU A 299 12.43 20.67 -16.63
C GLU A 299 11.88 20.51 -18.05
N TYR A 300 12.16 19.39 -18.71
CA TYR A 300 11.91 19.18 -20.13
C TYR A 300 11.06 17.96 -20.43
N ASN A 301 11.25 16.86 -19.71
CA ASN A 301 10.74 15.55 -20.15
C ASN A 301 9.95 14.79 -19.11
N ARG A 302 10.20 14.96 -17.81
CA ARG A 302 9.64 14.08 -16.78
C ARG A 302 9.09 14.82 -15.59
N GLU A 303 7.85 14.51 -15.26
CA GLU A 303 7.23 14.84 -13.99
C GLU A 303 7.38 13.66 -13.02
N GLU A 304 7.61 13.93 -11.74
CA GLU A 304 7.97 12.90 -10.76
C GLU A 304 7.04 12.85 -9.55
N ILE A 305 6.75 11.63 -9.09
CA ILE A 305 6.23 11.33 -7.77
C ILE A 305 7.29 10.57 -6.99
N ASN A 306 7.79 11.19 -5.92
CA ASN A 306 8.85 10.69 -5.05
C ASN A 306 8.29 10.17 -3.71
N LEU A 307 8.79 9.01 -3.27
CA LEU A 307 8.66 8.57 -1.88
C LEU A 307 9.90 9.04 -1.12
N VAL A 308 9.73 10.11 -0.32
CA VAL A 308 10.87 10.80 0.29
C VAL A 308 11.35 10.08 1.54
N GLU A 309 12.64 9.76 1.57
CA GLU A 309 13.32 9.10 2.67
C GLU A 309 14.41 10.01 3.26
N ARG A 310 14.70 9.82 4.55
CA ARG A 310 15.73 10.59 5.26
C ARG A 310 17.11 10.29 4.67
N GLY A 311 17.81 11.34 4.23
CA GLY A 311 19.12 11.24 3.59
C GLY A 311 19.05 10.83 2.11
N GLY A 312 17.86 10.82 1.51
CA GLY A 312 17.67 10.49 0.11
C GLY A 312 18.17 11.60 -0.83
N ASN A 313 18.82 11.17 -1.92
CA ASN A 313 19.22 12.01 -3.05
C ASN A 313 18.39 11.64 -4.28
N TYR A 314 17.52 12.55 -4.72
CA TYR A 314 16.58 12.33 -5.82
C TYR A 314 17.15 12.68 -7.19
N GLY A 315 18.42 13.04 -7.24
CA GLY A 315 19.20 13.02 -8.47
C GLY A 315 19.21 14.30 -9.27
N TRP A 316 18.31 15.28 -9.06
CA TRP A 316 18.41 16.56 -9.76
C TRP A 316 19.74 17.28 -9.42
N SER A 317 20.52 17.79 -10.36
CA SER A 317 20.31 17.83 -11.81
C SER A 317 21.17 16.80 -12.57
N ILE A 318 21.64 15.74 -11.91
CA ILE A 318 22.30 14.58 -12.54
C ILE A 318 21.29 13.76 -13.36
N ARG A 319 20.05 13.65 -12.85
CA ARG A 319 18.92 12.98 -13.48
C ARG A 319 17.69 13.87 -13.52
N GLU A 320 16.85 13.59 -14.50
CA GLU A 320 15.47 14.05 -14.62
C GLU A 320 14.64 12.78 -14.81
N GLY A 321 13.83 12.47 -13.81
CA GLY A 321 13.25 11.16 -13.62
C GLY A 321 14.31 10.08 -13.36
N SER A 322 14.08 8.91 -13.94
CA SER A 322 15.03 7.79 -13.94
C SER A 322 16.16 7.94 -14.95
N SER A 323 16.11 8.98 -15.80
CA SER A 323 17.02 9.16 -16.94
C SER A 323 18.15 10.12 -16.63
N CYS A 324 19.35 9.84 -17.15
CA CYS A 324 20.47 10.76 -17.03
C CYS A 324 20.15 12.09 -17.71
N PHE A 325 20.29 13.16 -16.96
CA PHE A 325 20.08 14.52 -17.44
C PHE A 325 21.46 15.12 -17.77
N CYS A 326 21.93 14.86 -18.98
CA CYS A 326 23.25 15.31 -19.43
C CYS A 326 23.10 16.42 -20.47
N TYR A 327 23.70 17.57 -20.21
CA TYR A 327 23.86 18.63 -21.19
C TYR A 327 25.35 18.96 -21.39
N PRO A 328 25.92 18.84 -22.62
CA PRO A 328 25.24 18.48 -23.87
C PRO A 328 24.85 16.97 -23.94
N PRO A 329 23.80 16.62 -24.71
CA PRO A 329 23.17 15.29 -24.77
C PRO A 329 24.06 14.14 -25.30
N GLU A 330 25.31 14.44 -25.64
CA GLU A 330 26.31 13.49 -26.16
C GLU A 330 26.89 12.59 -25.05
N GLN A 331 26.68 12.93 -23.77
CA GLN A 331 27.09 12.13 -22.62
C GLN A 331 25.89 11.30 -22.11
N GLN A 332 25.66 10.11 -22.65
CA GLN A 332 24.56 9.22 -22.20
C GLN A 332 24.83 8.53 -20.85
N GLN A 333 25.87 8.93 -20.11
CA GLN A 333 26.28 8.30 -18.86
C GLN A 333 26.44 9.38 -17.78
N CYS A 334 25.47 9.41 -16.87
CA CYS A 334 25.58 10.16 -15.62
C CYS A 334 26.44 9.40 -14.60
N PRO A 335 27.12 10.08 -13.66
CA PRO A 335 27.88 9.43 -12.60
C PRO A 335 27.07 8.34 -11.89
N GLN A 336 27.68 7.18 -11.65
CA GLN A 336 27.08 6.16 -10.79
C GLN A 336 27.20 6.64 -9.34
N GLN A 337 26.10 7.18 -8.84
CA GLN A 337 25.89 7.57 -7.45
C GLN A 337 24.66 6.83 -6.92
N ASP A 338 24.56 6.73 -5.60
CA ASP A 338 23.39 6.19 -4.92
C ASP A 338 22.24 7.21 -5.01
N LEU A 339 21.62 7.28 -6.19
CA LEU A 339 20.45 8.12 -6.49
C LEU A 339 19.18 7.29 -6.35
N ILE A 340 18.15 7.88 -5.74
CA ILE A 340 16.84 7.28 -5.59
C ILE A 340 15.99 7.68 -6.80
N ASN A 341 15.51 6.69 -7.55
CA ASN A 341 14.59 6.93 -8.65
C ASN A 341 13.20 7.34 -8.11
N PRO A 342 12.42 8.12 -8.88
CA PRO A 342 11.05 8.40 -8.52
C PRO A 342 10.24 7.12 -8.38
N PHE A 343 9.26 7.14 -7.46
CA PHE A 343 8.32 6.02 -7.32
C PHE A 343 7.47 5.88 -8.57
N PHE A 344 7.09 7.01 -9.18
CA PHE A 344 6.40 7.05 -10.45
C PHE A 344 6.83 8.30 -11.23
N GLU A 345 6.92 8.20 -12.55
CA GLU A 345 7.24 9.32 -13.43
C GLU A 345 6.34 9.29 -14.68
N TYR A 346 6.12 10.44 -15.30
CA TYR A 346 5.40 10.53 -16.58
C TYR A 346 5.95 11.61 -17.50
N ASP A 347 5.69 11.47 -18.80
CA ASP A 347 6.20 12.34 -19.85
C ASP A 347 5.37 13.63 -20.00
N HIS A 348 6.00 14.72 -20.44
CA HIS A 348 5.32 16.00 -20.68
C HIS A 348 4.26 15.95 -21.81
N ALA A 349 4.16 14.85 -22.56
CA ALA A 349 3.03 14.57 -23.42
C ALA A 349 1.72 14.38 -22.65
N ASP A 350 1.78 13.95 -21.38
CA ASP A 350 0.62 13.69 -20.54
C ASP A 350 0.29 14.84 -19.54
N GLY A 351 1.22 15.77 -19.32
CA GLY A 351 1.11 16.89 -18.37
C GLY A 351 2.30 17.85 -18.49
N CYS A 352 2.42 18.87 -17.65
CA CYS A 352 3.53 19.84 -17.73
C CYS A 352 4.12 20.25 -16.38
N ALA A 353 3.41 19.96 -15.30
CA ALA A 353 3.76 20.37 -13.95
C ALA A 353 2.91 19.56 -12.97
N VAL A 354 3.52 18.52 -12.40
CA VAL A 354 2.88 17.72 -11.37
C VAL A 354 2.58 18.57 -10.16
N ILE A 355 1.36 18.46 -9.64
CA ILE A 355 1.01 19.14 -8.39
C ILE A 355 1.44 18.32 -7.19
N GLY A 356 1.33 17.00 -7.28
CA GLY A 356 1.36 16.09 -6.13
C GLY A 356 -0.06 15.79 -5.65
N GLY A 357 -0.20 15.26 -4.44
CA GLY A 357 -1.50 14.88 -3.91
C GLY A 357 -1.46 14.11 -2.59
N PHE A 358 -2.43 13.23 -2.38
CA PHE A 358 -2.66 12.54 -1.11
C PHE A 358 -2.96 11.06 -1.31
N VAL A 359 -2.54 10.23 -0.35
CA VAL A 359 -3.09 8.87 -0.25
C VAL A 359 -4.52 8.98 0.26
N TYR A 360 -5.50 8.49 -0.51
CA TYR A 360 -6.90 8.63 -0.14
C TYR A 360 -7.24 7.78 1.10
N ARG A 361 -7.74 8.43 2.15
CA ARG A 361 -8.13 7.81 3.43
C ARG A 361 -9.61 8.01 3.79
N GLY A 362 -10.37 8.75 2.98
CA GLY A 362 -11.80 8.99 3.16
C GLY A 362 -12.69 7.77 2.92
N GLU A 363 -13.87 7.73 3.51
CA GLU A 363 -14.74 6.56 3.44
C GLU A 363 -15.72 6.61 2.25
N SER A 364 -15.93 7.79 1.65
CA SER A 364 -16.96 7.99 0.62
C SER A 364 -16.64 7.34 -0.73
N ILE A 365 -15.37 7.13 -1.05
CA ILE A 365 -14.90 6.49 -2.30
C ILE A 365 -14.07 5.25 -1.97
N ALA A 366 -14.73 4.19 -1.52
CA ALA A 366 -14.08 2.97 -1.03
C ALA A 366 -13.05 2.34 -2.00
N ALA A 367 -13.19 2.57 -3.31
CA ALA A 367 -12.28 2.04 -4.31
C ALA A 367 -10.92 2.77 -4.40
N LEU A 368 -10.83 4.00 -3.87
CA LEU A 368 -9.56 4.75 -3.79
C LEU A 368 -8.79 4.50 -2.50
N GLN A 369 -9.34 3.77 -1.54
CA GLN A 369 -8.71 3.56 -0.23
C GLN A 369 -7.26 3.07 -0.33
N GLY A 370 -6.34 3.87 0.20
CA GLY A 370 -4.91 3.58 0.22
C GLY A 370 -4.18 3.81 -1.11
N GLN A 371 -4.84 4.35 -2.13
CA GLN A 371 -4.22 4.72 -3.40
C GLN A 371 -3.81 6.19 -3.36
N TYR A 372 -2.67 6.51 -3.97
CA TYR A 372 -2.19 7.88 -4.10
C TYR A 372 -2.92 8.56 -5.24
N VAL A 373 -3.66 9.63 -4.92
CA VAL A 373 -4.42 10.47 -5.86
C VAL A 373 -3.63 11.76 -6.05
N PHE A 374 -3.35 12.12 -7.29
CA PHE A 374 -2.52 13.26 -7.66
C PHE A 374 -3.02 13.89 -8.95
N GLY A 375 -2.50 15.05 -9.31
CA GLY A 375 -2.88 15.74 -10.54
C GLY A 375 -1.78 16.61 -11.11
N ASP A 376 -2.10 17.27 -12.21
CA ASP A 376 -1.20 18.11 -12.99
C ASP A 376 -1.82 19.48 -13.28
N PHE A 377 -1.01 20.54 -13.17
CA PHE A 377 -1.45 21.93 -13.27
C PHE A 377 -2.01 22.27 -14.65
N CYS A 378 -1.26 21.96 -15.71
CA CYS A 378 -1.60 22.36 -17.09
C CYS A 378 -2.81 21.62 -17.63
N SER A 379 -2.82 20.30 -17.45
CA SER A 379 -3.90 19.45 -17.97
C SER A 379 -5.16 19.58 -17.12
N GLY A 380 -5.00 19.74 -15.81
CA GLY A 380 -6.10 19.62 -14.85
C GLY A 380 -6.55 18.18 -14.63
N GLU A 381 -5.82 17.20 -15.18
CA GLU A 381 -6.13 15.79 -14.98
C GLU A 381 -5.90 15.41 -13.53
N VAL A 382 -6.77 14.53 -13.01
CA VAL A 382 -6.57 13.87 -11.72
C VAL A 382 -6.44 12.38 -11.98
N TRP A 383 -5.38 11.79 -11.45
CA TRP A 383 -5.10 10.37 -11.55
C TRP A 383 -5.01 9.73 -10.17
N ARG A 384 -5.06 8.40 -10.18
CA ARG A 384 -4.60 7.56 -9.08
C ARG A 384 -3.44 6.68 -9.52
N LEU A 385 -2.54 6.36 -8.60
CA LEU A 385 -1.56 5.29 -8.78
C LEU A 385 -2.11 3.95 -8.31
N ALA A 386 -1.96 2.93 -9.15
CA ALA A 386 -2.21 1.53 -8.80
C ALA A 386 -1.13 0.64 -9.42
N GLY A 387 -0.94 -0.56 -8.87
CA GLY A 387 0.00 -1.54 -9.44
C GLY A 387 -0.57 -2.21 -10.69
N ASP A 388 0.26 -2.39 -11.72
CA ASP A 388 -0.05 -3.25 -12.86
C ASP A 388 0.07 -4.75 -12.51
N ALA A 389 -0.05 -5.62 -13.52
CA ALA A 389 0.06 -7.07 -13.38
C ALA A 389 1.41 -7.56 -12.78
N SER A 390 2.45 -6.75 -12.90
CA SER A 390 3.80 -6.99 -12.39
C SER A 390 4.08 -6.28 -11.06
N GLY A 391 3.11 -5.48 -10.57
CA GLY A 391 3.23 -4.66 -9.36
C GLY A 391 3.91 -3.31 -9.57
N GLN A 392 4.17 -2.90 -10.81
CA GLN A 392 4.73 -1.59 -11.13
C GLN A 392 3.66 -0.50 -11.04
N PRO A 393 3.98 0.70 -10.55
CA PRO A 393 3.00 1.77 -10.43
C PRO A 393 2.60 2.28 -11.83
N VAL A 394 1.29 2.36 -12.06
CA VAL A 394 0.67 2.90 -13.26
C VAL A 394 -0.40 3.91 -12.85
N LYS A 395 -0.48 5.03 -13.58
CA LYS A 395 -1.53 6.03 -13.39
C LYS A 395 -2.81 5.63 -14.10
N HIS A 396 -3.94 5.84 -13.44
CA HIS A 396 -5.28 5.70 -14.04
C HIS A 396 -6.02 7.04 -13.90
N SER A 397 -6.60 7.53 -14.99
CA SER A 397 -7.39 8.78 -14.97
C SER A 397 -8.64 8.58 -14.12
N LEU A 398 -8.91 9.58 -13.28
CA LEU A 398 -10.12 9.70 -12.45
C LEU A 398 -10.98 10.86 -12.93
N ILE A 399 -10.37 12.00 -13.20
CA ILE A 399 -11.01 13.20 -13.72
C ILE A 399 -10.23 13.65 -14.95
N GLN A 400 -10.95 13.81 -16.05
CA GLN A 400 -10.40 14.40 -17.27
C GLN A 400 -10.31 15.92 -17.12
N GLY A 401 -9.27 16.50 -17.69
CA GLY A 401 -8.84 17.88 -17.48
C GLY A 401 -9.84 19.00 -17.81
N GLY A 402 -9.32 20.23 -17.88
CA GLY A 402 -10.11 21.42 -18.22
C GLY A 402 -10.28 22.44 -17.10
N PHE A 403 -9.43 22.38 -16.08
CA PHE A 403 -9.29 23.42 -15.05
C PHE A 403 -7.84 23.46 -14.54
N LEU A 404 -7.35 24.64 -14.12
CA LEU A 404 -5.98 24.78 -13.61
C LEU A 404 -5.93 24.32 -12.15
N LEU A 405 -5.46 23.10 -11.91
CA LEU A 405 -5.39 22.50 -10.56
C LEU A 405 -4.14 23.05 -9.84
N SER A 406 -4.30 23.84 -8.78
CA SER A 406 -3.16 24.38 -8.02
C SER A 406 -2.73 23.53 -6.82
N ALA A 407 -3.69 22.88 -6.16
CA ALA A 407 -3.44 22.08 -4.97
C ALA A 407 -4.56 21.08 -4.69
N PHE A 408 -4.20 20.01 -3.99
CA PHE A 408 -5.13 19.16 -3.27
C PHE A 408 -5.24 19.60 -1.80
N ALA A 409 -6.33 19.21 -1.15
CA ALA A 409 -6.50 19.26 0.29
C ALA A 409 -7.19 18.01 0.81
N GLU A 410 -6.96 17.69 2.07
CA GLU A 410 -7.59 16.58 2.80
C GLU A 410 -8.30 17.14 4.03
N ASP A 411 -9.56 16.76 4.24
CA ASP A 411 -10.26 17.10 5.48
C ASP A 411 -9.92 16.14 6.63
N GLN A 412 -10.41 16.44 7.84
CA GLN A 412 -10.11 15.57 8.99
C GLN A 412 -10.66 14.14 8.86
N THR A 413 -11.59 13.88 7.94
CA THR A 413 -12.15 12.55 7.65
C THR A 413 -11.41 11.80 6.54
N GLY A 414 -10.44 12.44 5.87
CA GLY A 414 -9.65 11.86 4.78
C GLY A 414 -10.25 12.06 3.39
N GLU A 415 -11.29 12.88 3.28
CA GLU A 415 -11.92 13.20 2.00
C GLU A 415 -11.09 14.26 1.27
N LEU A 416 -10.99 14.11 -0.05
CA LEU A 416 -10.10 14.95 -0.87
C LEU A 416 -10.87 16.06 -1.58
N TYR A 417 -10.19 17.19 -1.66
CA TYR A 417 -10.62 18.39 -2.32
C TYR A 417 -9.53 18.86 -3.28
N VAL A 418 -9.91 19.58 -4.34
CA VAL A 418 -9.00 20.22 -5.29
C VAL A 418 -9.36 21.70 -5.43
N LEU A 419 -8.33 22.51 -5.65
CA LEU A 419 -8.45 23.95 -5.87
C LEU A 419 -8.24 24.27 -7.34
N ASN A 420 -9.17 25.05 -7.89
CA ASN A 420 -9.00 25.65 -9.21
C ASN A 420 -8.34 27.03 -9.03
N TRP A 421 -7.14 27.18 -9.58
CA TRP A 421 -6.29 28.36 -9.48
C TRP A 421 -6.96 29.59 -10.10
N GLU A 422 -7.46 29.49 -11.33
CA GLU A 422 -8.02 30.62 -12.06
C GLU A 422 -9.46 30.94 -11.64
N GLU A 423 -10.32 29.92 -11.48
CA GLU A 423 -11.72 30.15 -11.07
C GLU A 423 -11.82 30.60 -9.62
N GLY A 424 -10.85 30.21 -8.77
CA GLY A 424 -10.93 30.47 -7.35
C GLY A 424 -11.93 29.58 -6.62
N ALA A 425 -12.28 28.44 -7.22
CA ALA A 425 -13.31 27.52 -6.73
C ALA A 425 -12.69 26.29 -6.05
N ILE A 426 -13.47 25.72 -5.12
CA ILE A 426 -13.12 24.50 -4.38
C ILE A 426 -14.04 23.37 -4.87
N PHE A 427 -13.45 22.23 -5.19
CA PHE A 427 -14.19 21.03 -5.57
C PHE A 427 -13.87 19.88 -4.62
N ARG A 428 -14.87 19.07 -4.31
CA ARG A 428 -14.70 17.81 -3.57
C ARG A 428 -14.68 16.65 -4.56
N LEU A 429 -13.79 15.70 -4.35
CA LEU A 429 -13.84 14.41 -5.06
C LEU A 429 -15.01 13.59 -4.51
N ARG A 430 -15.87 13.10 -5.41
CA ARG A 430 -17.05 12.32 -5.06
C ARG A 430 -17.15 11.09 -5.95
N ALA A 431 -17.57 9.95 -5.40
CA ALA A 431 -17.91 8.80 -6.22
C ALA A 431 -19.10 9.14 -7.13
N GLN A 432 -18.93 9.03 -8.45
CA GLN A 432 -20.05 9.07 -9.37
C GLN A 432 -20.88 7.80 -9.17
N GLN A 433 -22.21 7.93 -9.12
CA GLN A 433 -23.08 6.75 -9.14
C GLN A 433 -23.02 6.09 -10.52
N THR A 434 -22.06 5.20 -10.74
CA THR A 434 -22.10 4.29 -11.88
C THR A 434 -22.94 3.07 -11.51
N THR A 435 -23.96 2.79 -12.33
CA THR A 435 -24.53 1.45 -12.41
C THR A 435 -23.42 0.53 -12.90
N ILE A 436 -22.80 -0.20 -11.98
CA ILE A 436 -21.76 -1.18 -12.30
C ILE A 436 -22.42 -2.26 -13.19
N GLU A 437 -21.96 -2.43 -14.43
CA GLU A 437 -22.04 -3.76 -15.05
C GLU A 437 -21.08 -4.66 -14.28
N ASN A 438 -21.57 -5.21 -13.17
CA ASN A 438 -20.81 -6.17 -12.39
C ASN A 438 -20.79 -7.47 -13.19
N THR A 439 -19.76 -7.64 -14.01
CA THR A 439 -19.56 -8.84 -14.82
C THR A 439 -19.22 -10.06 -13.97
N PHE A 440 -18.96 -9.89 -12.67
CA PHE A 440 -18.82 -11.03 -11.78
C PHE A 440 -20.18 -11.70 -11.50
N PRO A 441 -20.24 -13.04 -11.46
CA PRO A 441 -21.47 -13.76 -11.14
C PRO A 441 -22.09 -13.31 -9.81
N GLN A 442 -23.34 -12.84 -9.85
CA GLN A 442 -24.05 -12.38 -8.65
C GLN A 442 -24.44 -13.52 -7.70
N LEU A 443 -24.62 -14.73 -8.25
CA LEU A 443 -24.94 -15.94 -7.50
C LEU A 443 -23.71 -16.85 -7.46
N LEU A 444 -23.48 -17.53 -6.34
CA LEU A 444 -22.38 -18.47 -6.20
C LEU A 444 -22.52 -19.63 -7.19
N SER A 445 -23.74 -20.14 -7.41
CA SER A 445 -24.03 -21.17 -8.41
C SER A 445 -23.63 -20.79 -9.84
N ALA A 446 -23.58 -19.49 -10.15
CA ALA A 446 -23.19 -18.98 -11.46
C ALA A 446 -21.66 -18.80 -11.63
N THR A 447 -20.86 -19.08 -10.61
CA THR A 447 -19.39 -18.97 -10.66
C THR A 447 -18.73 -20.13 -11.38
N GLY A 448 -19.42 -21.27 -11.50
CA GLY A 448 -18.84 -22.53 -11.97
C GLY A 448 -17.90 -23.21 -10.95
N CYS A 449 -17.71 -22.63 -9.76
CA CYS A 449 -16.86 -23.18 -8.70
C CYS A 449 -17.59 -24.09 -7.72
N VAL A 450 -18.91 -24.18 -7.83
CA VAL A 450 -19.77 -25.09 -7.04
C VAL A 450 -20.59 -25.96 -7.98
N ASP A 451 -21.17 -27.05 -7.44
CA ASP A 451 -22.14 -27.83 -8.18
C ASP A 451 -23.40 -26.97 -8.45
N PRO A 452 -23.84 -26.79 -9.71
CA PRO A 452 -24.98 -25.95 -10.04
C PRO A 452 -26.33 -26.51 -9.52
N THR A 453 -26.38 -27.80 -9.15
CA THR A 453 -27.56 -28.46 -8.58
C THR A 453 -27.54 -28.49 -7.05
N ASP A 454 -26.36 -28.37 -6.44
CA ASP A 454 -26.18 -28.21 -5.00
C ASP A 454 -25.00 -27.27 -4.71
N PRO A 455 -25.23 -25.95 -4.64
CA PRO A 455 -24.16 -24.95 -4.47
C PRO A 455 -23.31 -25.13 -3.20
N ARG A 456 -23.75 -25.99 -2.27
CA ARG A 456 -23.01 -26.32 -1.04
C ARG A 456 -21.82 -27.24 -1.31
N GLN A 457 -21.82 -27.94 -2.45
CA GLN A 457 -20.74 -28.82 -2.88
C GLN A 457 -19.80 -28.10 -3.85
N PRO A 458 -18.48 -28.36 -3.77
CA PRO A 458 -17.53 -27.84 -4.75
C PRO A 458 -17.78 -28.45 -6.13
N ALA A 459 -17.45 -27.72 -7.20
CA ALA A 459 -17.46 -28.31 -8.53
C ALA A 459 -16.41 -29.45 -8.63
N ALA A 460 -16.69 -30.49 -9.40
CA ALA A 460 -15.88 -31.72 -9.44
C ALA A 460 -14.40 -31.53 -9.85
N GLY A 461 -14.06 -30.40 -10.50
CA GLY A 461 -12.69 -30.06 -10.89
C GLY A 461 -11.85 -29.41 -9.78
N LEU A 462 -12.44 -29.12 -8.61
CA LEU A 462 -11.76 -28.48 -7.50
C LEU A 462 -11.00 -29.51 -6.64
N ILE A 463 -9.75 -29.20 -6.33
CA ILE A 463 -8.88 -30.07 -5.53
C ILE A 463 -8.96 -29.63 -4.06
N PRO A 464 -9.41 -30.49 -3.13
CA PRO A 464 -9.50 -30.15 -1.72
C PRO A 464 -8.10 -30.04 -1.10
N TYR A 465 -7.94 -29.12 -0.15
CA TYR A 465 -6.75 -29.03 0.68
C TYR A 465 -7.07 -28.52 2.08
N GLN A 466 -6.16 -28.79 3.02
CA GLN A 466 -6.14 -28.21 4.35
C GLN A 466 -4.77 -27.62 4.66
N VAL A 467 -4.75 -26.74 5.66
CA VAL A 467 -3.52 -26.09 6.16
C VAL A 467 -3.29 -26.57 7.58
N ASN A 468 -2.04 -26.88 7.93
CA ASN A 468 -1.67 -27.39 9.26
C ASN A 468 -2.01 -26.38 10.36
N ALA A 469 -1.75 -25.09 10.13
CA ALA A 469 -2.03 -23.99 11.05
C ALA A 469 -3.06 -23.03 10.43
N PRO A 470 -4.36 -23.18 10.73
CA PRO A 470 -5.39 -22.33 10.13
C PRO A 470 -5.41 -20.92 10.74
N PHE A 471 -5.52 -19.91 9.87
CA PHE A 471 -5.88 -18.55 10.30
C PHE A 471 -7.22 -18.56 11.06
N TRP A 472 -7.24 -17.91 12.21
CA TRP A 472 -8.42 -17.80 13.06
C TRP A 472 -9.40 -16.75 12.51
N SER A 473 -10.71 -17.05 12.55
CA SER A 473 -11.73 -16.14 11.98
C SER A 473 -13.03 -16.23 12.78
N ASP A 474 -13.03 -15.61 13.96
CA ASP A 474 -14.19 -15.50 14.86
C ASP A 474 -14.95 -16.84 15.06
N GLY A 475 -14.21 -17.94 15.25
CA GLY A 475 -14.78 -19.26 15.51
C GLY A 475 -15.22 -20.08 14.28
N ALA A 476 -15.13 -19.53 13.07
CA ALA A 476 -15.55 -20.25 11.87
C ALA A 476 -14.57 -21.37 11.46
N THR A 477 -15.13 -22.55 11.20
CA THR A 477 -14.45 -23.66 10.52
C THR A 477 -14.39 -23.39 9.01
N LYS A 478 -13.43 -24.03 8.34
CA LYS A 478 -13.05 -23.67 6.97
C LYS A 478 -12.77 -24.91 6.14
N GLN A 479 -13.50 -25.06 5.05
CA GLN A 479 -13.18 -26.01 3.98
C GLN A 479 -12.55 -25.25 2.81
N ARG A 480 -11.59 -25.85 2.10
CA ARG A 480 -10.82 -25.16 1.07
C ARG A 480 -10.58 -26.03 -0.15
N TRP A 481 -10.55 -25.37 -1.28
CA TRP A 481 -10.26 -25.97 -2.58
C TRP A 481 -9.44 -25.02 -3.45
N LEU A 482 -8.70 -25.61 -4.38
CA LEU A 482 -8.03 -24.87 -5.44
C LEU A 482 -8.47 -25.42 -6.81
N ALA A 483 -8.55 -24.53 -7.78
CA ALA A 483 -8.79 -24.83 -9.18
C ALA A 483 -7.72 -24.12 -10.01
N LEU A 484 -7.11 -24.84 -10.93
CA LEU A 484 -6.11 -24.30 -11.86
C LEU A 484 -6.60 -24.49 -13.29
N PRO A 485 -6.27 -23.59 -14.24
CA PRO A 485 -6.51 -23.83 -15.65
C PRO A 485 -5.78 -25.08 -16.13
N GLU A 486 -6.35 -25.76 -17.13
CA GLU A 486 -5.73 -26.91 -17.78
C GLU A 486 -4.32 -26.58 -18.27
N ALA A 487 -3.40 -27.55 -18.16
CA ALA A 487 -1.98 -27.43 -18.54
C ALA A 487 -1.16 -26.32 -17.83
N THR A 488 -1.69 -25.72 -16.76
CA THR A 488 -0.91 -24.80 -15.89
C THR A 488 -0.49 -25.49 -14.60
N ALA A 489 0.57 -24.98 -13.97
CA ALA A 489 1.12 -25.54 -12.73
C ALA A 489 1.58 -24.43 -11.77
N ILE A 490 1.63 -24.74 -10.48
CA ILE A 490 2.10 -23.86 -9.41
C ILE A 490 3.63 -23.87 -9.41
N GLN A 491 4.25 -22.69 -9.31
CA GLN A 491 5.68 -22.60 -9.04
C GLN A 491 5.90 -22.48 -7.53
N ILE A 492 6.94 -23.13 -7.01
CA ILE A 492 7.36 -23.00 -5.62
C ILE A 492 8.66 -22.20 -5.63
N ASP A 493 8.71 -21.11 -4.86
CA ASP A 493 9.92 -20.30 -4.76
C ASP A 493 10.91 -20.88 -3.72
N SER A 494 12.07 -20.25 -3.58
CA SER A 494 13.11 -20.73 -2.66
C SER A 494 12.72 -20.67 -1.18
N ALA A 495 11.69 -19.89 -0.82
CA ALA A 495 11.17 -19.83 0.54
C ALA A 495 10.09 -20.89 0.79
N GLY A 496 9.66 -21.61 -0.24
CA GLY A 496 8.57 -22.58 -0.17
C GLY A 496 7.19 -21.97 -0.41
N ASP A 497 7.13 -20.69 -0.81
CA ASP A 497 5.87 -20.00 -1.13
C ASP A 497 5.36 -20.41 -2.52
N TRP A 498 4.04 -20.45 -2.67
CA TRP A 498 3.40 -20.92 -3.89
C TRP A 498 2.96 -19.76 -4.79
N LEU A 499 3.43 -19.77 -6.03
CA LEU A 499 3.06 -18.82 -7.08
C LEU A 499 2.04 -19.48 -8.03
N PHE A 500 0.77 -19.15 -7.83
CA PHE A 500 -0.35 -19.69 -8.60
C PHE A 500 -0.42 -19.05 -9.98
N PRO A 501 -0.67 -19.78 -11.09
CA PRO A 501 -0.73 -19.23 -12.46
C PRO A 501 -1.98 -18.36 -12.71
N PRO A 502 -1.96 -17.43 -13.69
CA PRO A 502 -3.15 -16.69 -14.10
C PRO A 502 -4.30 -17.64 -14.45
N GLY A 503 -5.51 -17.31 -14.02
CA GLY A 503 -6.69 -18.15 -14.13
C GLY A 503 -6.96 -19.06 -12.92
N ALA A 504 -6.06 -19.13 -11.94
CA ALA A 504 -6.27 -19.90 -10.72
C ALA A 504 -7.39 -19.33 -9.84
N VAL A 505 -8.15 -20.21 -9.19
CA VAL A 505 -9.19 -19.85 -8.22
C VAL A 505 -8.99 -20.65 -6.94
N LEU A 506 -8.94 -19.97 -5.80
CA LEU A 506 -8.96 -20.60 -4.49
C LEU A 506 -10.32 -20.33 -3.84
N MET A 507 -11.05 -21.39 -3.53
CA MET A 507 -12.37 -21.33 -2.91
C MET A 507 -12.27 -21.74 -1.45
N LYS A 508 -13.02 -21.04 -0.59
CA LYS A 508 -13.12 -21.34 0.82
C LYS A 508 -14.55 -21.17 1.31
N ASN A 509 -15.07 -22.20 1.96
CA ASN A 509 -16.32 -22.11 2.71
C ASN A 509 -16.01 -21.82 4.18
N PHE A 510 -16.79 -20.93 4.78
CA PHE A 510 -16.79 -20.63 6.20
C PHE A 510 -18.10 -21.13 6.80
N GLU A 511 -17.95 -21.94 7.84
CA GLU A 511 -19.07 -22.46 8.60
C GLU A 511 -19.00 -21.96 10.04
N LEU A 512 -20.14 -21.56 10.59
CA LEU A 512 -20.27 -21.20 12.00
C LEU A 512 -21.35 -22.08 12.62
N ALA A 513 -20.99 -22.82 13.67
CA ALA A 513 -21.87 -23.78 14.33
C ALA A 513 -22.59 -24.76 13.37
N GLY A 514 -21.90 -25.15 12.29
CA GLY A 514 -22.41 -26.09 11.28
C GLY A 514 -23.25 -25.47 10.16
N GLU A 515 -23.45 -24.15 10.16
CA GLU A 515 -24.15 -23.44 9.08
C GLU A 515 -23.14 -22.78 8.14
N LEU A 516 -23.33 -22.94 6.82
CA LEU A 516 -22.57 -22.22 5.80
C LEU A 516 -22.98 -20.75 5.83
N ILE A 517 -22.03 -19.86 6.13
CA ILE A 517 -22.30 -18.43 6.26
C ILE A 517 -21.62 -17.59 5.17
N GLU A 518 -20.46 -18.03 4.69
CA GLU A 518 -19.72 -17.36 3.63
C GLU A 518 -19.01 -18.35 2.71
N THR A 519 -19.04 -18.10 1.41
CA THR A 519 -18.07 -18.67 0.47
C THR A 519 -17.21 -17.54 -0.08
N ARG A 520 -15.89 -17.70 -0.06
CA ARG A 520 -14.94 -16.72 -0.57
C ARG A 520 -14.12 -17.30 -1.71
N LEU A 521 -14.02 -16.55 -2.80
CA LEU A 521 -13.15 -16.84 -3.93
C LEU A 521 -11.99 -15.86 -3.93
N LEU A 522 -10.77 -16.37 -4.00
CA LEU A 522 -9.58 -15.60 -4.34
C LEU A 522 -9.18 -16.01 -5.76
N VAL A 523 -9.28 -15.07 -6.70
CA VAL A 523 -9.14 -15.33 -8.13
C VAL A 523 -7.90 -14.62 -8.65
N ARG A 524 -7.01 -15.37 -9.30
CA ARG A 524 -5.97 -14.79 -10.16
C ARG A 524 -6.56 -14.62 -11.56
N HIS A 525 -6.83 -13.40 -11.96
CA HIS A 525 -7.41 -13.08 -13.26
C HIS A 525 -6.41 -13.31 -14.40
N GLN A 526 -6.92 -13.38 -15.63
CA GLN A 526 -6.10 -13.62 -16.83
C GLN A 526 -5.10 -12.48 -17.10
N ASP A 527 -5.40 -11.27 -16.64
CA ASP A 527 -4.50 -10.11 -16.67
C ASP A 527 -3.36 -10.20 -15.63
N GLY A 528 -3.33 -11.26 -14.81
CA GLY A 528 -2.36 -11.46 -13.74
C GLY A 528 -2.74 -10.84 -12.39
N GLY A 529 -3.77 -9.99 -12.34
CA GLY A 529 -4.26 -9.33 -11.14
C GLY A 529 -5.06 -10.26 -10.22
N TRP A 530 -5.15 -9.90 -8.93
CA TRP A 530 -5.84 -10.70 -7.91
C TRP A 530 -7.13 -10.05 -7.41
N GLY A 531 -8.22 -10.80 -7.32
CA GLY A 531 -9.50 -10.35 -6.77
C GLY A 531 -10.01 -11.26 -5.66
N GLY A 532 -10.49 -10.67 -4.56
CA GLY A 532 -11.23 -11.38 -3.51
C GLY A 532 -12.73 -11.14 -3.65
N TYR A 533 -13.53 -12.20 -3.60
CA TYR A 533 -14.97 -12.14 -3.80
C TYR A 533 -15.68 -12.91 -2.70
N SER A 534 -16.47 -12.21 -1.89
CA SER A 534 -17.22 -12.78 -0.78
C SER A 534 -18.68 -13.00 -1.19
N TYR A 535 -19.20 -14.20 -0.94
CA TYR A 535 -20.60 -14.56 -1.14
C TYR A 535 -21.23 -14.85 0.21
N ALA A 536 -22.37 -14.21 0.48
CA ALA A 536 -23.10 -14.39 1.71
C ALA A 536 -24.24 -15.38 1.51
N TRP A 537 -24.18 -16.51 2.22
CA TRP A 537 -25.21 -17.53 2.16
C TRP A 537 -26.56 -17.00 2.66
N ARG A 538 -27.63 -17.46 2.02
CA ARG A 538 -29.01 -17.25 2.48
C ARG A 538 -29.29 -18.14 3.69
N GLU A 539 -30.23 -17.72 4.53
CA GLU A 539 -30.57 -18.45 5.77
C GLU A 539 -31.04 -19.89 5.53
N ASP A 540 -31.61 -20.18 4.36
CA ASP A 540 -32.06 -21.53 3.99
C ASP A 540 -30.95 -22.40 3.37
N GLY A 541 -29.75 -21.85 3.18
CA GLY A 541 -28.61 -22.55 2.58
C GLY A 541 -28.80 -22.92 1.10
N SER A 542 -29.78 -22.32 0.42
CA SER A 542 -30.09 -22.65 -0.99
C SER A 542 -29.12 -22.03 -1.99
N GLU A 543 -28.52 -20.89 -1.64
CA GLU A 543 -27.69 -20.08 -2.52
C GLU A 543 -26.87 -19.07 -1.70
N ALA A 544 -25.83 -18.50 -2.30
CA ALA A 544 -25.10 -17.37 -1.74
C ALA A 544 -25.03 -16.19 -2.72
N ASP A 545 -25.23 -14.97 -2.20
CA ASP A 545 -25.27 -13.74 -2.99
C ASP A 545 -23.94 -12.98 -2.88
N TYR A 546 -23.42 -12.50 -4.01
CA TYR A 546 -22.19 -11.70 -4.05
C TYR A 546 -22.35 -10.38 -3.28
N VAL A 547 -21.39 -10.05 -2.41
CA VAL A 547 -21.36 -8.80 -1.63
C VAL A 547 -20.17 -7.90 -2.01
N PRO A 548 -20.21 -7.19 -3.16
CA PRO A 548 -19.06 -6.44 -3.70
C PRO A 548 -18.53 -5.34 -2.77
N GLY A 549 -19.42 -4.61 -2.11
CA GLY A 549 -19.07 -3.56 -1.14
C GLY A 549 -18.67 -4.07 0.24
N GLY A 550 -18.66 -5.40 0.44
CA GLY A 550 -18.64 -6.01 1.76
C GLY A 550 -19.98 -5.84 2.49
N SER A 551 -20.12 -6.51 3.62
CA SER A 551 -21.29 -6.35 4.50
C SER A 551 -20.98 -6.87 5.91
N ILE A 552 -21.83 -6.52 6.87
CA ILE A 552 -21.86 -7.14 8.19
C ILE A 552 -23.25 -7.76 8.37
N ARG A 553 -23.31 -9.05 8.67
CA ARG A 553 -24.57 -9.73 9.01
C ARG A 553 -24.45 -10.42 10.35
N ARG A 554 -25.58 -10.56 11.04
CA ARG A 554 -25.63 -11.18 12.35
C ARG A 554 -26.02 -12.65 12.22
N TRP A 555 -25.12 -13.54 12.62
CA TRP A 555 -25.30 -14.99 12.65
C TRP A 555 -25.26 -15.48 14.08
N GLN A 556 -26.33 -16.13 14.54
CA GLN A 556 -26.41 -16.71 15.89
C GLN A 556 -25.99 -15.75 17.03
N GLY A 557 -26.29 -14.46 16.89
CA GLY A 557 -25.93 -13.43 17.89
C GLY A 557 -24.49 -12.89 17.80
N GLN A 558 -23.74 -13.28 16.77
CA GLN A 558 -22.42 -12.77 16.44
C GLN A 558 -22.47 -11.97 15.14
N ASP A 559 -21.72 -10.87 15.05
CA ASP A 559 -21.54 -10.17 13.79
C ASP A 559 -20.46 -10.88 12.96
N TRP A 560 -20.79 -11.20 11.71
CA TRP A 560 -19.86 -11.72 10.72
C TRP A 560 -19.55 -10.64 9.68
N ILE A 561 -18.26 -10.45 9.40
CA ILE A 561 -17.79 -9.47 8.41
C ILE A 561 -17.53 -10.20 7.09
N TYR A 562 -18.30 -9.83 6.07
CA TYR A 562 -18.00 -10.16 4.68
C TYR A 562 -17.13 -9.04 4.11
N PRO A 563 -15.84 -9.27 3.83
CA PRO A 563 -14.98 -8.24 3.30
C PRO A 563 -15.32 -7.91 1.85
N SER A 564 -15.22 -6.64 1.48
CA SER A 564 -15.17 -6.21 0.08
C SER A 564 -13.90 -6.73 -0.61
N SER A 565 -13.85 -6.64 -1.95
CA SER A 565 -12.65 -6.98 -2.71
C SER A 565 -11.43 -6.15 -2.27
N SER A 566 -11.60 -4.86 -2.01
CA SER A 566 -10.52 -3.98 -1.53
C SER A 566 -10.08 -4.34 -0.11
N GLN A 567 -11.01 -4.69 0.78
CA GLN A 567 -10.70 -5.13 2.14
C GLN A 567 -9.93 -6.46 2.15
N CYS A 568 -10.19 -7.37 1.20
CA CYS A 568 -9.39 -8.59 1.05
C CYS A 568 -7.92 -8.24 0.76
N LEU A 569 -7.68 -7.33 -0.19
CA LEU A 569 -6.32 -6.97 -0.63
C LEU A 569 -5.50 -6.20 0.42
N ARG A 570 -6.09 -5.83 1.57
CA ARG A 570 -5.33 -5.30 2.72
C ARG A 570 -4.38 -6.33 3.34
N CYS A 571 -4.73 -7.61 3.26
CA CYS A 571 -3.92 -8.71 3.79
C CYS A 571 -3.28 -9.53 2.67
N HIS A 572 -3.93 -9.63 1.52
CA HIS A 572 -3.47 -10.35 0.34
C HIS A 572 -2.51 -9.48 -0.49
N THR A 573 -1.34 -9.18 0.07
CA THR A 573 -0.34 -8.25 -0.49
C THR A 573 0.75 -8.97 -1.29
N THR A 574 1.50 -8.24 -2.12
CA THR A 574 2.68 -8.78 -2.83
C THR A 574 3.74 -9.32 -1.88
N ALA A 575 3.96 -8.67 -0.72
CA ALA A 575 4.89 -9.13 0.30
C ALA A 575 4.55 -10.54 0.80
N SER A 576 3.25 -10.81 1.02
CA SER A 576 2.71 -12.12 1.40
C SER A 576 2.45 -13.06 0.20
N LYS A 577 3.01 -12.79 -0.98
CA LYS A 577 2.74 -13.54 -2.24
C LYS A 577 1.26 -13.65 -2.62
N VAL A 578 0.45 -12.75 -2.09
CA VAL A 578 -1.00 -12.62 -2.26
C VAL A 578 -1.84 -13.79 -1.74
N VAL A 579 -1.45 -15.05 -1.88
CA VAL A 579 -2.23 -16.20 -1.40
C VAL A 579 -1.84 -16.58 0.02
N LEU A 580 -2.79 -16.47 0.96
CA LEU A 580 -2.57 -16.77 2.37
C LEU A 580 -2.98 -18.20 2.71
N GLY A 581 -2.05 -19.00 3.24
CA GLY A 581 -2.31 -20.36 3.72
C GLY A 581 -1.61 -21.43 2.88
N PRO A 582 -1.88 -21.57 1.58
CA PRO A 582 -1.13 -22.47 0.71
C PRO A 582 0.35 -22.10 0.57
N GLU A 583 1.19 -22.87 1.25
CA GLU A 583 2.65 -22.89 1.12
C GLU A 583 3.14 -24.30 1.43
N THR A 584 4.39 -24.60 1.08
CA THR A 584 4.97 -25.93 1.24
C THR A 584 4.85 -26.42 2.69
N ALA A 585 5.14 -25.54 3.66
CA ALA A 585 5.13 -25.91 5.07
C ALA A 585 3.71 -26.07 5.66
N GLN A 586 2.72 -25.38 5.12
CA GLN A 586 1.32 -25.52 5.53
C GLN A 586 0.64 -26.76 4.96
N LEU A 587 1.08 -27.25 3.79
CA LEU A 587 0.49 -28.40 3.11
C LEU A 587 1.32 -29.69 3.28
N ASN A 588 2.47 -29.63 3.97
CA ASN A 588 3.15 -30.84 4.38
C ASN A 588 2.46 -31.48 5.60
N GLY A 589 1.39 -32.22 5.30
CA GLY A 589 0.56 -32.93 6.27
C GLY A 589 -0.45 -33.81 5.55
N ASP A 590 -1.04 -34.77 6.25
CA ASP A 590 -1.98 -35.72 5.66
C ASP A 590 -3.38 -35.11 5.53
N LEU A 591 -4.07 -35.41 4.44
CA LEU A 591 -5.50 -35.15 4.25
C LEU A 591 -6.20 -36.46 3.93
N ARG A 592 -7.41 -36.65 4.46
CA ARG A 592 -8.30 -37.71 4.02
C ARG A 592 -9.11 -37.23 2.83
N TYR A 593 -8.79 -37.76 1.65
CA TYR A 593 -9.42 -37.38 0.39
C TYR A 593 -10.83 -37.99 0.30
N PRO A 594 -11.90 -37.19 0.14
CA PRO A 594 -13.27 -37.68 0.15
C PRO A 594 -13.56 -38.74 -0.91
N ASP A 595 -13.08 -38.53 -2.14
CA ASP A 595 -13.43 -39.37 -3.28
C ASP A 595 -12.76 -40.75 -3.25
N SER A 596 -11.51 -40.80 -2.78
CA SER A 596 -10.76 -42.06 -2.67
C SER A 596 -10.90 -42.72 -1.30
N GLY A 597 -11.25 -41.95 -0.27
CA GLY A 597 -11.25 -42.37 1.14
C GLY A 597 -9.85 -42.54 1.74
N ILE A 598 -8.79 -42.30 0.95
CA ILE A 598 -7.38 -42.50 1.32
C ILE A 598 -6.88 -41.30 2.13
N SER A 599 -6.13 -41.57 3.20
CA SER A 599 -5.38 -40.55 3.92
C SER A 599 -3.94 -40.58 3.42
N ALA A 600 -3.47 -39.44 2.89
CA ALA A 600 -2.14 -39.33 2.30
C ALA A 600 -1.60 -37.91 2.46
N ASN A 601 -0.27 -37.77 2.41
CA ASN A 601 0.40 -36.48 2.45
C ASN A 601 -0.05 -35.62 1.26
N GLN A 602 -0.52 -34.42 1.55
CA GLN A 602 -1.10 -33.52 0.54
C GLN A 602 -0.05 -33.04 -0.43
N LEU A 603 1.12 -32.61 0.06
CA LEU A 603 2.20 -32.10 -0.76
C LEU A 603 2.65 -33.13 -1.82
N LEU A 604 2.89 -34.37 -1.41
CA LEU A 604 3.24 -35.46 -2.34
C LEU A 604 2.09 -35.87 -3.26
N THR A 605 0.84 -35.79 -2.78
CA THR A 605 -0.34 -36.06 -3.62
C THR A 605 -0.49 -35.01 -4.71
N LEU A 606 -0.28 -33.73 -4.39
CA LEU A 606 -0.37 -32.63 -5.36
C LEU A 606 0.76 -32.69 -6.39
N ASP A 607 1.97 -33.10 -5.98
CA ASP A 607 3.07 -33.38 -6.90
C ASP A 607 2.75 -34.55 -7.84
N HIS A 608 2.25 -35.67 -7.30
CA HIS A 608 1.88 -36.86 -8.08
C HIS A 608 0.88 -36.56 -9.20
N ILE A 609 -0.10 -35.69 -8.94
CA ILE A 609 -1.09 -35.29 -9.95
C ILE A 609 -0.60 -34.17 -10.87
N GLY A 610 0.69 -33.79 -10.79
CA GLY A 610 1.30 -32.80 -11.67
C GLY A 610 0.84 -31.37 -11.42
N LEU A 611 0.59 -31.01 -10.15
CA LEU A 611 0.18 -29.65 -9.80
C LEU A 611 1.35 -28.65 -9.75
N PHE A 612 2.57 -29.14 -9.55
CA PHE A 612 3.78 -28.30 -9.49
C PHE A 612 4.52 -28.26 -10.83
N ALA A 613 5.07 -27.09 -11.15
CA ALA A 613 5.83 -26.86 -12.37
C ALA A 613 7.18 -27.62 -12.35
N GLN A 614 7.71 -27.87 -11.16
CA GLN A 614 8.91 -28.67 -10.93
C GLN A 614 8.54 -29.81 -9.97
N PRO A 615 8.83 -31.07 -10.31
CA PRO A 615 8.57 -32.20 -9.41
C PRO A 615 9.33 -32.07 -8.10
N LEU A 616 8.72 -32.54 -7.02
CA LEU A 616 9.38 -32.70 -5.74
C LEU A 616 10.40 -33.84 -5.81
N SER A 617 11.55 -33.66 -5.16
CA SER A 617 12.69 -34.59 -5.23
C SER A 617 12.88 -35.46 -3.99
N GLY A 618 12.16 -35.16 -2.91
CA GLY A 618 12.30 -35.81 -1.60
C GLY A 618 11.04 -36.53 -1.13
N ARG A 619 11.14 -37.11 0.06
CA ARG A 619 10.03 -37.67 0.83
C ARG A 619 9.37 -36.57 1.66
N ALA A 620 8.21 -36.83 2.25
CA ALA A 620 7.46 -35.82 3.00
C ALA A 620 8.27 -35.23 4.18
N GLU A 621 9.06 -36.07 4.84
CA GLU A 621 9.97 -35.70 5.93
C GLU A 621 11.12 -34.76 5.53
N ASP A 622 11.39 -34.61 4.23
CA ASP A 622 12.45 -33.72 3.72
C ASP A 622 11.96 -32.26 3.58
N TYR A 623 10.66 -32.02 3.73
CA TYR A 623 10.03 -30.70 3.60
C TYR A 623 9.65 -30.12 4.96
N PRO A 624 9.66 -28.78 5.14
CA PRO A 624 9.18 -28.17 6.37
C PRO A 624 7.69 -28.47 6.59
N ALA A 625 7.24 -28.48 7.85
CA ALA A 625 5.84 -28.59 8.22
C ALA A 625 5.54 -27.65 9.40
N LEU A 626 4.48 -26.85 9.27
CA LEU A 626 3.95 -26.08 10.41
C LEU A 626 3.26 -27.03 11.38
N ALA A 627 3.46 -26.81 12.68
CA ALA A 627 2.70 -27.50 13.71
C ALA A 627 1.26 -26.98 13.76
N ASP A 628 0.29 -27.87 13.96
CA ASP A 628 -1.08 -27.46 14.30
C ASP A 628 -1.06 -26.77 15.68
N PRO A 629 -1.52 -25.51 15.81
CA PRO A 629 -1.61 -24.82 17.08
C PRO A 629 -2.40 -25.58 18.17
N ALA A 630 -3.31 -26.48 17.80
CA ALA A 630 -4.09 -27.32 18.70
C ALA A 630 -3.43 -28.67 19.05
N ASP A 631 -2.41 -29.12 18.30
CA ASP A 631 -1.77 -30.41 18.53
C ASP A 631 -0.87 -30.39 19.76
N SER A 632 -1.30 -31.04 20.85
CA SER A 632 -0.55 -31.12 22.10
C SER A 632 0.75 -31.95 22.03
N THR A 633 1.00 -32.69 20.94
CA THR A 633 2.23 -33.48 20.77
C THR A 633 3.39 -32.64 20.24
N ALA A 634 3.10 -31.55 19.52
CA ALA A 634 4.09 -30.58 19.11
C ALA A 634 4.54 -29.70 20.29
N SER A 635 5.78 -29.22 20.25
CA SER A 635 6.29 -28.33 21.30
C SER A 635 5.51 -27.02 21.33
N LEU A 636 5.42 -26.42 22.52
CA LEU A 636 4.72 -25.15 22.71
C LEU A 636 5.26 -24.03 21.81
N ALA A 637 6.58 -23.99 21.61
CA ALA A 637 7.23 -23.04 20.72
C ALA A 637 6.81 -23.24 19.26
N GLN A 638 6.83 -24.48 18.74
CA GLN A 638 6.40 -24.75 17.36
C GLN A 638 4.95 -24.32 17.13
N ARG A 639 4.05 -24.65 18.06
CA ARG A 639 2.63 -24.27 17.99
C ARG A 639 2.42 -22.76 18.02
N ALA A 640 3.10 -22.07 18.93
CA ALA A 640 3.01 -20.61 19.06
C ALA A 640 3.58 -19.89 17.82
N ARG A 641 4.71 -20.36 17.28
CA ARG A 641 5.31 -19.81 16.06
C ARG A 641 4.42 -20.07 14.84
N ALA A 642 3.82 -21.24 14.72
CA ALA A 642 2.87 -21.54 13.65
C ALA A 642 1.63 -20.63 13.75
N TYR A 643 1.11 -20.42 14.96
CA TYR A 643 0.01 -19.48 15.21
C TYR A 643 0.37 -18.04 14.78
N LEU A 644 1.55 -17.54 15.16
CA LEU A 644 2.03 -16.20 14.77
C LEU A 644 2.22 -16.08 13.26
N HIS A 645 2.77 -17.11 12.61
CA HIS A 645 2.92 -17.12 11.16
C HIS A 645 1.56 -16.99 10.46
N SER A 646 0.60 -17.85 10.82
CA SER A 646 -0.70 -17.89 10.14
C SER A 646 -1.61 -16.71 10.45
N ASN A 647 -1.44 -16.07 11.62
CA ASN A 647 -2.32 -14.99 12.08
C ASN A 647 -1.71 -13.59 12.04
N CYS A 648 -0.39 -13.47 11.92
CA CYS A 648 0.30 -12.18 12.06
C CYS A 648 1.32 -11.89 10.96
N ALA A 649 1.99 -12.90 10.38
CA ALA A 649 3.09 -12.66 9.44
C ALA A 649 2.67 -11.97 8.14
N GLN A 650 1.42 -12.15 7.69
CA GLN A 650 0.90 -11.42 6.52
C GLN A 650 1.01 -9.89 6.66
N CYS A 651 0.97 -9.40 7.90
CA CYS A 651 1.13 -7.98 8.23
C CYS A 651 2.55 -7.64 8.70
N HIS A 652 3.20 -8.57 9.40
CA HIS A 652 4.46 -8.40 10.11
C HIS A 652 5.55 -9.27 9.48
N GLN A 653 6.02 -8.82 8.33
CA GLN A 653 7.14 -9.37 7.57
C GLN A 653 7.79 -8.24 6.76
N PRO A 654 9.00 -8.44 6.21
CA PRO A 654 9.64 -7.46 5.34
C PRO A 654 8.74 -7.04 4.18
N ALA A 655 8.69 -5.72 3.90
CA ALA A 655 7.77 -5.10 2.94
C ALA A 655 6.26 -5.29 3.23
N GLY A 656 5.91 -5.81 4.42
CA GLY A 656 4.54 -5.91 4.89
C GLY A 656 3.90 -4.54 5.21
N PRO A 657 2.58 -4.48 5.38
CA PRO A 657 1.83 -3.23 5.55
C PRO A 657 2.03 -2.53 6.91
N THR A 658 2.83 -3.08 7.83
CA THR A 658 3.01 -2.53 9.18
C THR A 658 4.30 -1.76 9.32
N ARG A 659 4.30 -0.68 10.13
CA ARG A 659 5.43 0.24 10.31
C ARG A 659 6.56 -0.30 11.21
N LEU A 660 6.42 -1.53 11.72
CA LEU A 660 7.34 -2.13 12.69
C LEU A 660 8.30 -3.07 11.96
N ASP A 661 9.58 -2.99 12.27
CA ASP A 661 10.59 -3.95 11.81
C ASP A 661 10.42 -5.27 12.57
N MET A 662 9.45 -6.07 12.11
CA MET A 662 9.13 -7.39 12.67
C MET A 662 8.94 -8.40 11.54
N ASP A 663 9.41 -9.62 11.78
CA ASP A 663 9.26 -10.73 10.87
C ASP A 663 8.75 -11.96 11.62
N LEU A 664 7.44 -12.20 11.50
CA LEU A 664 6.74 -13.27 12.21
C LEU A 664 6.61 -14.55 11.39
N ARG A 665 7.30 -14.65 10.25
CA ARG A 665 7.29 -15.88 9.45
C ARG A 665 7.82 -17.05 10.27
N TYR A 666 7.33 -18.25 9.98
CA TYR A 666 7.67 -19.45 10.75
C TYR A 666 9.15 -19.79 10.68
N THR A 667 9.78 -19.49 9.54
CA THR A 667 11.19 -19.75 9.24
C THR A 667 12.17 -18.75 9.86
N THR A 668 11.68 -17.62 10.36
CA THR A 668 12.52 -16.58 10.98
C THR A 668 12.90 -17.02 12.40
N ALA A 669 14.20 -17.08 12.72
CA ALA A 669 14.64 -17.42 14.08
C ALA A 669 14.07 -16.42 15.11
N LEU A 670 13.73 -16.86 16.33
CA LEU A 670 13.07 -15.99 17.31
C LEU A 670 13.86 -14.69 17.58
N ALA A 671 15.19 -14.79 17.63
CA ALA A 671 16.09 -13.64 17.79
C ALA A 671 15.97 -12.60 16.66
N ASP A 672 15.66 -13.03 15.44
CA ASP A 672 15.63 -12.20 14.24
C ASP A 672 14.24 -11.64 13.94
N THR A 673 13.21 -12.09 14.67
CA THR A 673 11.82 -11.62 14.49
C THR A 673 11.60 -10.16 14.90
N GLY A 674 12.51 -9.58 15.69
CA GLY A 674 12.37 -8.25 16.30
C GLY A 674 11.38 -8.17 17.47
N ILE A 675 10.72 -9.27 17.87
CA ILE A 675 9.69 -9.22 18.94
C ILE A 675 10.20 -9.59 20.33
N CYS A 676 11.21 -10.44 20.44
CA CYS A 676 11.68 -10.94 21.73
C CYS A 676 12.48 -9.86 22.47
N ASP A 677 12.03 -9.50 23.66
CA ASP A 677 12.52 -8.35 24.46
C ASP A 677 12.59 -7.03 23.67
N GLY A 678 11.85 -6.93 22.57
CA GLY A 678 11.79 -5.75 21.73
C GLY A 678 11.02 -4.62 22.40
N LEU A 679 11.44 -3.37 22.18
CA LEU A 679 10.73 -2.20 22.71
C LEU A 679 9.49 -1.88 21.85
N PRO A 680 8.31 -1.63 22.46
CA PRO A 680 7.13 -1.22 21.71
C PRO A 680 7.35 0.17 21.07
N GLN A 681 7.21 0.28 19.75
CA GLN A 681 7.46 1.55 19.04
C GLN A 681 6.24 2.47 18.92
N THR A 682 5.02 1.94 19.11
CA THR A 682 3.77 2.72 18.90
C THR A 682 2.98 3.01 20.17
N SER A 683 2.94 2.08 21.11
CA SER A 683 2.31 2.27 22.42
C SER A 683 2.65 1.12 23.37
N ALA A 684 2.95 1.46 24.63
CA ALA A 684 3.12 0.51 25.73
C ALA A 684 1.79 0.08 26.37
N LEU A 685 0.64 0.62 25.93
CA LEU A 685 -0.70 0.28 26.45
C LEU A 685 -0.86 0.43 27.97
N GLY A 686 -0.08 1.32 28.58
CA GLY A 686 -0.04 1.53 30.04
C GLY A 686 0.66 0.40 30.82
N ILE A 687 1.34 -0.52 30.13
CA ILE A 687 2.08 -1.63 30.74
C ILE A 687 3.45 -1.12 31.20
N GLU A 688 3.78 -1.33 32.47
CA GLU A 688 5.08 -0.96 33.04
C GLU A 688 6.19 -1.88 32.51
N ASN A 689 7.33 -1.31 32.11
CA ASN A 689 8.46 -2.04 31.53
C ASN A 689 8.07 -2.96 30.37
N ALA A 690 7.13 -2.48 29.54
CA ALA A 690 6.57 -3.19 28.41
C ALA A 690 7.64 -3.65 27.40
N ARG A 691 7.41 -4.83 26.83
CA ARG A 691 8.11 -5.36 25.65
C ARG A 691 7.09 -5.83 24.63
N ILE A 692 7.49 -6.01 23.38
CA ILE A 692 6.64 -6.64 22.36
C ILE A 692 6.29 -8.05 22.84
N VAL A 693 7.32 -8.85 23.15
CA VAL A 693 7.24 -10.08 23.96
C VAL A 693 8.30 -10.00 25.06
N ALA A 694 7.87 -10.05 26.33
CA ALA A 694 8.77 -10.11 27.48
C ALA A 694 8.94 -11.59 27.91
N PRO A 695 10.13 -12.20 27.76
CA PRO A 695 10.37 -13.58 28.21
C PRO A 695 9.98 -13.79 29.67
N GLY A 696 9.16 -14.81 29.94
CA GLY A 696 8.70 -15.20 31.26
C GLY A 696 7.66 -14.27 31.89
N ALA A 697 7.24 -13.21 31.20
CA ALA A 697 6.35 -12.18 31.72
C ALA A 697 5.22 -11.82 30.71
N PRO A 698 4.19 -12.67 30.57
CA PRO A 698 3.05 -12.41 29.69
C PRO A 698 2.36 -11.06 29.98
N GLU A 699 2.28 -10.67 31.25
CA GLU A 699 1.69 -9.40 31.69
C GLU A 699 2.46 -8.17 31.21
N ARG A 700 3.74 -8.32 30.86
CA ARG A 700 4.59 -7.27 30.29
C ARG A 700 4.63 -7.28 28.76
N SER A 701 3.91 -8.20 28.11
CA SER A 701 3.97 -8.45 26.67
C SER A 701 2.84 -7.75 25.89
N VAL A 702 3.21 -6.72 25.12
CA VAL A 702 2.27 -5.91 24.32
C VAL A 702 1.60 -6.74 23.22
N LEU A 703 2.31 -7.69 22.60
CA LEU A 703 1.73 -8.56 21.56
C LEU A 703 0.52 -9.32 22.09
N LEU A 704 0.68 -9.99 23.24
CA LEU A 704 -0.39 -10.73 23.91
C LEU A 704 -1.55 -9.80 24.28
N SER A 705 -1.23 -8.63 24.83
CA SER A 705 -2.22 -7.64 25.21
C SER A 705 -3.05 -7.13 24.02
N ARG A 706 -2.44 -6.99 22.84
CA ARG A 706 -3.13 -6.53 21.61
C ARG A 706 -4.05 -7.59 21.02
N ILE A 707 -3.66 -8.86 21.05
CA ILE A 707 -4.52 -9.94 20.54
C ILE A 707 -5.70 -10.25 21.48
N ASN A 708 -5.59 -9.88 22.76
CA ASN A 708 -6.62 -10.09 23.79
C ASN A 708 -7.61 -8.91 23.97
N ARG A 709 -7.64 -7.92 23.06
CA ARG A 709 -8.51 -6.74 23.18
C ARG A 709 -9.22 -6.41 21.88
N ARG A 710 -10.34 -5.68 21.94
CA ARG A 710 -11.12 -5.29 20.74
C ARG A 710 -11.39 -3.78 20.64
N ASP A 711 -10.56 -2.98 21.32
CA ASP A 711 -10.52 -1.51 21.23
C ASP A 711 -9.66 -1.01 20.04
N LEU A 712 -9.33 0.29 20.00
CA LEU A 712 -8.51 0.89 18.93
C LEU A 712 -7.07 0.35 18.83
N TYR A 713 -6.58 -0.37 19.85
CA TYR A 713 -5.24 -0.94 19.89
C TYR A 713 -5.20 -2.44 19.58
N ARG A 714 -6.35 -3.03 19.23
CA ARG A 714 -6.51 -4.46 18.93
C ARG A 714 -5.64 -4.96 17.77
N MET A 715 -5.29 -6.23 17.83
CA MET A 715 -4.74 -6.99 16.70
C MET A 715 -5.55 -8.29 16.50
N PRO A 716 -5.92 -8.63 15.25
CA PRO A 716 -5.76 -7.81 14.03
C PRO A 716 -6.73 -6.59 14.01
N PRO A 717 -6.38 -5.49 13.31
CA PRO A 717 -7.26 -4.32 13.22
C PRO A 717 -8.47 -4.57 12.31
N VAL A 718 -8.42 -5.60 11.48
CA VAL A 718 -9.41 -5.98 10.47
C VAL A 718 -9.78 -7.45 10.55
N GLY A 719 -10.94 -7.81 10.01
CA GLY A 719 -11.33 -9.21 9.78
C GLY A 719 -11.78 -9.99 11.01
N SER A 720 -11.77 -9.39 12.20
CA SER A 720 -12.26 -10.02 13.44
C SER A 720 -12.96 -9.04 14.38
N LYS A 721 -13.98 -9.55 15.08
CA LYS A 721 -14.67 -8.87 16.19
C LYS A 721 -14.59 -9.61 17.53
N GLN A 722 -14.17 -10.88 17.57
CA GLN A 722 -14.06 -11.66 18.81
C GLN A 722 -12.62 -11.91 19.23
N VAL A 723 -12.37 -12.23 20.50
CA VAL A 723 -11.04 -12.64 20.96
C VAL A 723 -10.80 -14.12 20.68
N ASP A 724 -9.67 -14.46 20.05
CA ASP A 724 -9.21 -15.84 19.98
C ASP A 724 -8.67 -16.28 21.34
N SER A 725 -9.55 -16.79 22.19
CA SER A 725 -9.18 -17.19 23.55
C SER A 725 -8.17 -18.35 23.56
N ALA A 726 -8.22 -19.24 22.56
CA ALA A 726 -7.29 -20.36 22.46
C ALA A 726 -5.91 -19.88 22.00
N GLY A 727 -5.86 -19.00 20.98
CA GLY A 727 -4.63 -18.35 20.54
C GLY A 727 -3.98 -17.49 21.62
N VAL A 728 -4.77 -16.74 22.39
CA VAL A 728 -4.30 -15.99 23.57
C VAL A 728 -3.68 -16.93 24.60
N ALA A 729 -4.38 -18.01 24.98
CA ALA A 729 -3.86 -18.97 25.95
C ALA A 729 -2.58 -19.68 25.46
N LEU A 730 -2.49 -19.98 24.16
CA LEU A 730 -1.30 -20.57 23.56
C LEU A 730 -0.09 -19.63 23.67
N LEU A 731 -0.24 -18.36 23.31
CA LEU A 731 0.84 -17.38 23.38
C LEU A 731 1.18 -17.02 24.83
N ASP A 732 0.21 -16.94 25.74
CA ASP A 732 0.44 -16.73 27.17
C ASP A 732 1.32 -17.85 27.77
N ALA A 733 0.97 -19.12 27.49
CA ALA A 733 1.74 -20.26 27.94
C ALA A 733 3.16 -20.26 27.33
N TRP A 734 3.29 -19.96 26.03
CA TRP A 734 4.58 -19.89 25.36
C TRP A 734 5.47 -18.80 25.97
N ILE A 735 4.94 -17.59 26.14
CA ILE A 735 5.67 -16.46 26.73
C ILE A 735 6.10 -16.77 28.17
N THR A 736 5.25 -17.41 28.96
CA THR A 736 5.56 -17.85 30.33
C THR A 736 6.77 -18.79 30.37
N GLN A 737 6.94 -19.63 29.34
CA GLN A 737 8.05 -20.59 29.25
C GLN A 737 9.35 -19.97 28.70
N LEU A 738 9.28 -18.83 28.00
CA LEU A 738 10.47 -18.19 27.43
C LEU A 738 11.42 -17.69 28.54
N THR A 739 12.69 -18.09 28.47
CA THR A 739 13.74 -17.61 29.39
C THR A 739 14.62 -16.53 28.77
N ASP A 740 14.82 -16.58 27.45
CA ASP A 740 15.62 -15.64 26.68
C ASP A 740 15.19 -15.65 25.19
N CYS A 741 15.91 -14.90 24.36
CA CYS A 741 15.66 -14.75 22.93
C CYS A 741 16.48 -15.70 22.03
N GLN A 742 17.32 -16.55 22.62
CA GLN A 742 18.17 -17.51 21.90
C GLN A 742 17.59 -18.93 21.94
N SER A 743 16.66 -19.15 22.87
CA SER A 743 15.90 -20.38 22.98
C SER A 743 14.89 -20.45 21.81
N PHE A 744 15.01 -21.48 20.97
CA PHE A 744 14.12 -21.91 19.87
C PHE A 744 14.40 -21.34 18.46
#